data_AF-A0A7V0TU06-F1
#
_entry.id   AF-A0A7V0TU06-F1
#
_cell.length_a   1.000
_cell.length_b   1.000
_cell.length_c   1.000
_cell.angle_alpha   90.00
_cell.angle_beta   90.00
_cell.angle_gamma   90.00
#
_symmetry.space_group_name_H-M   'P 1'
#
loop_
_entity.id
_entity.type
_entity.pdbx_description
1 polymer ?
#
loop_
_entity_poly.entity_id
_entity_poly.type
_entity_poly.pdbx_seq_one_letter_code
_entity_poly.pdbx_strand_id
1 'polypeptide(L)'
;EEIKTKIMENETLIAQKQQELYEAKTAISIKEKNIEFAHQQIGSCSERKTKDLAEIQALKTRKEDLSAEIRSTQEQGTEADARIAALKNELNDNQRQIQQLIDADKQINSGMEEKKSLYIDIVTEKAKFKNMISILAKNIEDFKRRQEREIREIDEAKKKQADLTDKLQSLEQSLAQAAEELSRLEEKRQSVYSSLEQTKESLQLSEAIISQAKEEIGSKASRLNSLKEFQESFKWGNEGVRSVIEAQEGRDKFHGVVADHISVPREYETAVEAVLGEKLHYVIAKSQEDGVWAIDYLKNYQLGRGSFMPQQIRNHNDKFSSGVIPKEAEPLLEKVSVSDDFRPIAECLLSNAFLVSSIEDGLSLWRKNGFYGTLVTREGDIVTPQGVVSGGSGAAVEKSILSTKREITELEEEVASLGVKLQEQVSQKANLSLSLTRQEEEITQIKAGMHALEIDINGRKKDQERFSDEINNTKQRLAALEFNLETIKAEESEAVEKIEFFNTDISKKEQEELRISRIISDFTDKRDQSRATIEERERALTGKKIELAALEEKRDADLRALARLQNDINTIVNEINAKEEEITACDSQISELTASIETETASLKEFYGNLENQETALNEQKAGQSNIEEGLKSQENELRDVKRKLDDHRQKSTEMEILCRETVLNAENLVRSITEKYDVDWEGMFSAFTKVDEEKIAYLNESLEKDRQTVNSFGEVNLLAISEFEELDTRYKFLSEQIADLNSSLNTLQRTITRINKISRTRFADTFAAINDCFKEVFAHIFPGGRGQLLLTDENDLLETGVDIDIQIPGKKAQSVSLLSGGEKSLAAVALIFSILMYRPSPFLVLDEVDAALDDANTNLFNNLIKDVSQKSQVVMITHNKTTMEVADTLFGVTMQKSGISSLVSVNLN
;
A
#
# COMPACT_ATOMS: atom_id res chain seq x y z
N GLU A 1 -47.74 14.75 117.87
CA GLU A 1 -48.67 15.58 118.68
C GLU A 1 -48.99 15.00 120.06
N GLU A 2 -48.94 13.67 120.30
CA GLU A 2 -49.11 13.09 121.66
C GLU A 2 -48.04 13.48 122.71
N ILE A 3 -46.91 14.08 122.31
CA ILE A 3 -45.82 14.44 123.23
C ILE A 3 -46.03 15.83 123.88
N LYS A 4 -46.90 16.70 123.31
CA LYS A 4 -47.15 18.06 123.83
C LYS A 4 -48.15 18.15 124.99
N THR A 5 -48.97 17.13 125.24
CA THR A 5 -50.04 17.17 126.25
C THR A 5 -49.59 16.78 127.67
N LYS A 6 -48.48 16.06 127.83
CA LYS A 6 -47.97 15.60 129.15
C LYS A 6 -47.16 16.64 129.95
N ILE A 7 -46.77 17.76 129.35
CA ILE A 7 -45.91 18.78 129.99
C ILE A 7 -46.74 19.80 130.80
N MET A 8 -48.01 20.03 130.46
CA MET A 8 -48.86 21.05 131.10
C MET A 8 -49.47 20.68 132.46
N GLU A 9 -49.57 19.39 132.82
CA GLU A 9 -50.26 18.99 134.07
C GLU A 9 -49.40 19.13 135.34
N ASN A 10 -48.07 19.11 135.22
CA ASN A 10 -47.15 19.06 136.38
C ASN A 10 -46.77 20.43 136.98
N GLU A 11 -46.95 21.54 136.27
CA GLU A 11 -46.57 22.88 136.76
C GLU A 11 -47.56 23.48 137.78
N THR A 12 -48.80 22.98 137.82
CA THR A 12 -49.88 23.61 138.59
C THR A 12 -49.83 23.35 140.10
N LEU A 13 -49.25 22.23 140.55
CA LEU A 13 -49.27 21.82 141.98
C LEU A 13 -48.11 22.39 142.82
N ILE A 14 -47.00 22.83 142.22
CA ILE A 14 -45.78 23.22 142.95
C ILE A 14 -45.87 24.65 143.53
N ALA A 15 -46.60 25.54 142.86
CA ALA A 15 -46.66 26.96 143.23
C ALA A 15 -47.49 27.21 144.51
N GLN A 16 -48.58 26.47 144.73
CA GLN A 16 -49.53 26.76 145.82
C GLN A 16 -48.92 26.68 147.22
N LYS A 17 -47.95 25.79 147.45
CA LYS A 17 -47.39 25.54 148.78
C LYS A 17 -46.19 26.44 149.12
N GLN A 18 -45.57 27.15 148.15
CA GLN A 18 -44.40 28.02 148.42
C GLN A 18 -44.83 29.35 149.04
N GLN A 19 -46.11 29.65 148.86
CA GLN A 19 -46.66 30.99 148.99
C GLN A 19 -46.98 31.32 150.45
N GLU A 20 -47.70 30.46 151.17
CA GLU A 20 -48.32 30.85 152.44
C GLU A 20 -47.34 31.10 153.60
N LEU A 21 -46.09 30.68 153.45
CA LEU A 21 -45.18 30.32 154.53
C LEU A 21 -44.10 31.37 154.78
N TYR A 22 -43.50 31.83 153.68
CA TYR A 22 -42.59 32.96 153.68
C TYR A 22 -43.34 34.24 154.06
N GLU A 23 -44.64 34.30 153.72
CA GLU A 23 -45.54 35.42 153.97
C GLU A 23 -45.61 35.78 155.47
N ALA A 24 -45.60 34.82 156.38
CA ALA A 24 -45.74 35.12 157.80
C ALA A 24 -44.43 35.65 158.46
N LYS A 25 -43.23 35.12 158.12
CA LYS A 25 -41.90 35.43 158.78
C LYS A 25 -41.34 36.74 158.35
N THR A 26 -41.53 36.97 157.08
CA THR A 26 -41.19 38.23 156.50
C THR A 26 -42.16 39.31 156.99
N ALA A 27 -43.47 39.09 157.07
CA ALA A 27 -44.45 40.15 157.41
C ALA A 27 -44.06 41.05 158.60
N ILE A 28 -43.61 40.52 159.75
CA ILE A 28 -43.29 41.35 160.94
C ILE A 28 -42.00 42.16 160.77
N SER A 29 -40.91 41.51 160.34
CA SER A 29 -39.61 42.17 160.12
C SER A 29 -39.63 43.05 158.87
N ILE A 30 -40.53 42.75 157.93
CA ILE A 30 -40.90 43.59 156.79
C ILE A 30 -41.57 44.86 157.33
N LYS A 31 -42.58 44.79 158.22
CA LYS A 31 -43.31 46.00 158.66
C LYS A 31 -42.47 47.06 159.38
N GLU A 32 -41.54 46.66 160.25
CA GLU A 32 -40.63 47.62 160.93
C GLU A 32 -39.59 48.21 159.97
N LYS A 33 -39.01 47.40 159.07
CA LYS A 33 -38.10 47.91 158.02
C LYS A 33 -38.84 48.68 156.92
N ASN A 34 -40.11 48.40 156.67
CA ASN A 34 -40.92 49.04 155.63
C ASN A 34 -41.16 50.51 155.93
N ILE A 35 -41.37 50.88 157.19
CA ILE A 35 -41.59 52.29 157.58
C ILE A 35 -40.30 53.11 157.39
N GLU A 36 -39.15 52.54 157.73
CA GLU A 36 -37.84 53.18 157.56
C GLU A 36 -37.37 53.19 156.08
N PHE A 37 -37.63 52.10 155.35
CA PHE A 37 -37.34 51.93 153.92
C PHE A 37 -38.27 52.76 153.01
N ALA A 38 -39.54 52.95 153.37
CA ALA A 38 -40.48 53.79 152.62
C ALA A 38 -40.04 55.26 152.60
N HIS A 39 -39.51 55.78 153.72
CA HIS A 39 -38.92 57.13 153.76
C HIS A 39 -37.68 57.26 152.86
N GLN A 40 -36.84 56.22 152.77
CA GLN A 40 -35.65 56.21 151.92
C GLN A 40 -36.00 56.01 150.43
N GLN A 41 -37.04 55.23 150.11
CA GLN A 41 -37.53 55.01 148.75
C GLN A 41 -38.17 56.26 148.13
N ILE A 42 -38.92 57.05 148.91
CA ILE A 42 -39.48 58.33 148.43
C ILE A 42 -38.37 59.29 147.96
N GLY A 43 -37.25 59.35 148.68
CA GLY A 43 -36.07 60.12 148.27
C GLY A 43 -35.47 59.64 146.94
N SER A 44 -35.25 58.33 146.80
CA SER A 44 -34.66 57.75 145.57
C SER A 44 -35.55 57.85 144.33
N CYS A 45 -36.89 57.80 144.47
CA CYS A 45 -37.82 57.97 143.36
C CYS A 45 -37.85 59.43 142.87
N SER A 46 -37.67 60.40 143.78
CA SER A 46 -37.63 61.82 143.40
C SER A 46 -36.38 62.17 142.58
N GLU A 47 -35.21 61.61 142.90
CA GLU A 47 -33.97 61.79 142.12
C GLU A 47 -34.07 61.11 140.74
N ARG A 48 -34.64 59.90 140.67
CA ARG A 48 -34.81 59.16 139.41
C ARG A 48 -35.72 59.90 138.43
N LYS A 49 -36.83 60.47 138.91
CA LYS A 49 -37.75 61.30 138.13
C LYS A 49 -37.06 62.51 137.46
N THR A 50 -36.14 63.17 138.16
CA THR A 50 -35.42 64.33 137.60
C THR A 50 -34.44 63.92 136.48
N LYS A 51 -33.85 62.73 136.56
CA LYS A 51 -32.93 62.20 135.55
C LYS A 51 -33.66 61.77 134.28
N ASP A 52 -34.76 61.03 134.42
CA ASP A 52 -35.55 60.56 133.26
C ASP A 52 -36.19 61.74 132.48
N LEU A 53 -36.58 62.83 133.17
CA LEU A 53 -37.06 64.06 132.52
C LEU A 53 -35.98 64.77 131.66
N ALA A 54 -34.72 64.76 132.10
CA ALA A 54 -33.62 65.34 131.34
C ALA A 54 -33.25 64.49 130.10
N GLU A 55 -33.31 63.15 130.22
CA GLU A 55 -33.07 62.23 129.11
C GLU A 55 -34.18 62.31 128.03
N ILE A 56 -35.45 62.46 128.42
CA ILE A 56 -36.57 62.68 127.47
C ILE A 56 -36.37 63.96 126.63
N GLN A 57 -35.89 65.05 127.23
CA GLN A 57 -35.63 66.30 126.48
C GLN A 57 -34.52 66.12 125.43
N ALA A 58 -33.46 65.37 125.74
CA ALA A 58 -32.37 65.07 124.81
C ALA A 58 -32.81 64.15 123.65
N LEU A 59 -33.73 63.22 123.91
CA LEU A 59 -34.30 62.34 122.87
C LEU A 59 -35.27 63.10 121.94
N LYS A 60 -36.02 64.08 122.47
CA LYS A 60 -36.94 64.91 121.67
C LYS A 60 -36.21 65.81 120.67
N THR A 61 -35.08 66.42 121.04
CA THR A 61 -34.26 67.21 120.10
C THR A 61 -33.65 66.35 119.01
N ARG A 62 -33.15 65.16 119.34
CA ARG A 62 -32.58 64.22 118.35
C ARG A 62 -33.60 63.71 117.32
N LYS A 63 -34.87 63.59 117.70
CA LYS A 63 -35.97 63.26 116.80
C LYS A 63 -36.23 64.36 115.77
N GLU A 64 -36.15 65.63 116.16
CA GLU A 64 -36.37 66.76 115.26
C GLU A 64 -35.28 66.84 114.18
N ASP A 65 -34.01 66.64 114.55
CA ASP A 65 -32.88 66.63 113.61
C ASP A 65 -33.01 65.52 112.54
N LEU A 66 -33.34 64.29 112.97
CA LEU A 66 -33.53 63.15 112.05
C LEU A 66 -34.74 63.35 111.12
N SER A 67 -35.78 64.06 111.58
CA SER A 67 -36.97 64.34 110.77
C SER A 67 -36.70 65.36 109.64
N ALA A 68 -35.77 66.30 109.86
CA ALA A 68 -35.33 67.24 108.83
C ALA A 68 -34.47 66.54 107.75
N GLU A 69 -33.63 65.58 108.16
CA GLU A 69 -32.78 64.79 107.27
C GLU A 69 -33.58 63.87 106.33
N ILE A 70 -34.68 63.27 106.84
CA ILE A 70 -35.63 62.50 106.02
C ILE A 70 -36.25 63.36 104.92
N ARG A 71 -36.67 64.59 105.23
CA ARG A 71 -37.31 65.47 104.26
C ARG A 71 -36.37 65.87 103.12
N SER A 72 -35.12 66.19 103.44
CA SER A 72 -34.09 66.49 102.43
C SER A 72 -33.79 65.29 101.53
N THR A 73 -33.76 64.08 102.09
CA THR A 73 -33.45 62.86 101.32
C THR A 73 -34.63 62.43 100.43
N GLN A 74 -35.88 62.69 100.85
CA GLN A 74 -37.07 62.49 100.02
C GLN A 74 -37.12 63.40 98.79
N GLU A 75 -36.78 64.68 98.95
CA GLU A 75 -36.73 65.62 97.82
C GLU A 75 -35.71 65.17 96.76
N GLN A 76 -34.51 64.73 97.19
CA GLN A 76 -33.48 64.20 96.31
C GLN A 76 -33.91 62.92 95.57
N GLY A 77 -34.62 62.01 96.24
CA GLY A 77 -35.16 60.80 95.62
C GLY A 77 -36.18 61.11 94.51
N THR A 78 -37.07 62.08 94.71
CA THR A 78 -38.06 62.45 93.68
C THR A 78 -37.45 63.13 92.45
N GLU A 79 -36.37 63.92 92.62
CA GLU A 79 -35.64 64.49 91.49
C GLU A 79 -34.93 63.40 90.67
N ALA A 80 -34.37 62.39 91.34
CA ALA A 80 -33.73 61.25 90.69
C ALA A 80 -34.73 60.43 89.85
N ASP A 81 -35.93 60.15 90.36
CA ASP A 81 -36.97 59.41 89.64
C ASP A 81 -37.43 60.12 88.36
N ALA A 82 -37.59 61.45 88.40
CA ALA A 82 -37.94 62.24 87.22
C ALA A 82 -36.86 62.18 86.12
N ARG A 83 -35.57 62.23 86.50
CA ARG A 83 -34.45 62.09 85.56
C ARG A 83 -34.34 60.68 84.99
N ILE A 84 -34.55 59.63 85.80
CA ILE A 84 -34.55 58.23 85.36
C ILE A 84 -35.63 57.99 84.30
N ALA A 85 -36.84 58.54 84.49
CA ALA A 85 -37.93 58.41 83.53
C ALA A 85 -37.62 59.09 82.18
N ALA A 86 -37.03 60.29 82.21
CA ALA A 86 -36.62 61.00 81.00
C ALA A 86 -35.52 60.23 80.22
N LEU A 87 -34.48 59.76 80.91
CA LEU A 87 -33.40 58.98 80.30
C LEU A 87 -33.87 57.65 79.71
N LYS A 88 -34.85 56.98 80.33
CA LYS A 88 -35.45 55.74 79.78
C LYS A 88 -36.18 55.97 78.46
N ASN A 89 -36.91 57.07 78.31
CA ASN A 89 -37.57 57.41 77.05
C ASN A 89 -36.56 57.72 75.94
N GLU A 90 -35.52 58.51 76.24
CA GLU A 90 -34.46 58.81 75.29
C GLU A 90 -33.64 57.56 74.88
N LEU A 91 -33.47 56.60 75.79
CA LEU A 91 -32.83 55.31 75.51
C LEU A 91 -33.64 54.47 74.53
N ASN A 92 -34.96 54.40 74.71
CA ASN A 92 -35.86 53.65 73.82
C ASN A 92 -35.90 54.26 72.41
N ASP A 93 -35.91 55.60 72.29
CA ASP A 93 -35.92 56.28 71.00
C ASP A 93 -34.59 56.09 70.24
N ASN A 94 -33.45 56.20 70.95
CA ASN A 94 -32.15 55.91 70.33
C ASN A 94 -32.00 54.42 69.95
N GLN A 95 -32.53 53.48 70.74
CA GLN A 95 -32.56 52.06 70.37
C GLN A 95 -33.37 51.81 69.09
N ARG A 96 -34.53 52.46 68.92
CA ARG A 96 -35.32 52.36 67.69
C ARG A 96 -34.58 52.92 66.47
N GLN A 97 -33.91 54.06 66.62
CA GLN A 97 -33.13 54.66 65.54
C GLN A 97 -31.93 53.79 65.13
N ILE A 98 -31.21 53.20 66.10
CA ILE A 98 -30.12 52.26 65.83
C ILE A 98 -30.64 51.03 65.08
N GLN A 99 -31.79 50.47 65.50
CA GLN A 99 -32.38 49.31 64.82
C GLN A 99 -32.76 49.61 63.36
N GLN A 100 -33.33 50.79 63.08
CA GLN A 100 -33.63 51.22 61.72
C GLN A 100 -32.38 51.35 60.85
N LEU A 101 -31.28 51.88 61.41
CA LEU A 101 -30.00 51.98 60.71
C LEU A 101 -29.38 50.60 60.46
N ILE A 102 -29.46 49.67 61.41
CA ILE A 102 -28.99 48.28 61.25
C ILE A 102 -29.77 47.57 60.13
N ASP A 103 -31.09 47.76 60.07
CA ASP A 103 -31.91 47.14 59.03
C ASP A 103 -31.65 47.76 57.64
N ALA A 104 -31.37 49.07 57.57
CA ALA A 104 -30.91 49.73 56.34
C ALA A 104 -29.51 49.23 55.91
N ASP A 105 -28.57 49.04 56.84
CA ASP A 105 -27.23 48.48 56.56
C ASP A 105 -27.32 47.05 56.02
N LYS A 106 -28.24 46.23 56.55
CA LYS A 106 -28.51 44.88 56.03
C LYS A 106 -29.01 44.90 54.59
N GLN A 107 -29.92 45.82 54.23
CA GLN A 107 -30.42 45.96 52.85
C GLN A 107 -29.31 46.42 51.89
N ILE A 108 -28.45 47.34 52.34
CA ILE A 108 -27.27 47.78 51.57
C ILE A 108 -26.32 46.61 51.36
N ASN A 109 -26.07 45.79 52.39
CA ASN A 109 -25.18 44.63 52.30
C ASN A 109 -25.74 43.54 51.37
N SER A 110 -27.04 43.23 51.44
CA SER A 110 -27.64 42.23 50.55
C SER A 110 -27.58 42.69 49.09
N GLY A 111 -27.87 43.96 48.81
CA GLY A 111 -27.72 44.53 47.47
C GLY A 111 -26.27 44.51 46.97
N MET A 112 -25.30 44.72 47.86
CA MET A 112 -23.87 44.62 47.54
C MET A 112 -23.43 43.19 47.24
N GLU A 113 -23.90 42.20 48.01
CA GLU A 113 -23.62 40.78 47.80
C GLU A 113 -24.18 40.29 46.46
N GLU A 114 -25.40 40.70 46.09
CA GLU A 114 -25.98 40.43 44.76
C GLU A 114 -25.16 41.04 43.61
N LYS A 115 -24.61 42.26 43.79
CA LYS A 115 -23.74 42.85 42.76
C LYS A 115 -22.38 42.16 42.70
N LYS A 116 -21.84 41.68 43.82
CA LYS A 116 -20.60 40.89 43.87
C LYS A 116 -20.75 39.54 43.18
N SER A 117 -21.88 38.83 43.35
CA SER A 117 -22.11 37.57 42.63
C SER A 117 -22.17 37.81 41.12
N LEU A 118 -22.92 38.81 40.67
CA LEU A 118 -22.97 39.20 39.25
C LEU A 118 -21.59 39.59 38.69
N TYR A 119 -20.76 40.28 39.48
CA TYR A 119 -19.38 40.61 39.09
C TYR A 119 -18.54 39.34 38.87
N ILE A 120 -18.61 38.38 39.80
CA ILE A 120 -17.90 37.10 39.68
C ILE A 120 -18.37 36.35 38.43
N ASP A 121 -19.68 36.28 38.18
CA ASP A 121 -20.23 35.60 37.01
C ASP A 121 -19.68 36.21 35.70
N ILE A 122 -19.68 37.54 35.57
CA ILE A 122 -19.12 38.24 34.40
C ILE A 122 -17.62 37.94 34.22
N VAL A 123 -16.84 37.96 35.30
CA VAL A 123 -15.40 37.66 35.24
C VAL A 123 -15.17 36.20 34.81
N THR A 124 -15.97 35.25 35.31
CA THR A 124 -15.85 33.83 34.90
C THR A 124 -16.26 33.62 33.44
N GLU A 125 -17.31 34.28 32.95
CA GLU A 125 -17.70 34.24 31.54
C GLU A 125 -16.62 34.82 30.62
N LYS A 126 -16.04 35.98 30.97
CA LYS A 126 -14.90 36.54 30.23
C LYS A 126 -13.71 35.57 30.19
N ALA A 127 -13.40 34.91 31.29
CA ALA A 127 -12.31 33.93 31.34
C ALA A 127 -12.59 32.73 30.42
N LYS A 128 -13.85 32.24 30.39
CA LYS A 128 -14.28 31.19 29.45
C LYS A 128 -14.10 31.62 27.99
N PHE A 129 -14.54 32.83 27.63
CA PHE A 129 -14.36 33.34 26.25
C PHE A 129 -12.89 33.52 25.88
N LYS A 130 -12.05 34.06 26.79
CA LYS A 130 -10.60 34.17 26.55
C LYS A 130 -9.94 32.82 26.32
N ASN A 131 -10.30 31.79 27.11
CA ASN A 131 -9.80 30.44 26.91
C ASN A 131 -10.25 29.86 25.56
N MET A 132 -11.51 30.08 25.17
CA MET A 132 -12.04 29.61 23.89
C MET A 132 -11.33 30.28 22.70
N ILE A 133 -11.06 31.58 22.79
CA ILE A 133 -10.25 32.31 21.80
C ILE A 133 -8.84 31.73 21.71
N SER A 134 -8.20 31.42 22.84
CA SER A 134 -6.85 30.83 22.83
C SER A 134 -6.83 29.45 22.15
N ILE A 135 -7.87 28.63 22.34
CA ILE A 135 -8.00 27.33 21.67
C ILE A 135 -8.22 27.52 20.17
N LEU A 136 -9.14 28.40 19.78
CA LEU A 136 -9.41 28.70 18.37
C LEU A 136 -8.20 29.30 17.66
N ALA A 137 -7.44 30.18 18.32
CA ALA A 137 -6.22 30.75 17.76
C ALA A 137 -5.15 29.68 17.48
N LYS A 138 -5.01 28.69 18.38
CA LYS A 138 -4.12 27.54 18.16
C LYS A 138 -4.60 26.68 16.99
N ASN A 139 -5.92 26.43 16.90
CA ASN A 139 -6.50 25.68 15.78
C ASN A 139 -6.26 26.39 14.43
N ILE A 140 -6.37 27.72 14.38
CA ILE A 140 -6.05 28.51 13.18
C ILE A 140 -4.59 28.33 12.77
N GLU A 141 -3.64 28.35 13.71
CA GLU A 141 -2.23 28.09 13.40
C GLU A 141 -2.03 26.67 12.84
N ASP A 142 -2.70 25.67 13.43
CA ASP A 142 -2.67 24.29 12.94
C ASP A 142 -3.31 24.14 11.56
N PHE A 143 -4.40 24.87 11.27
CA PHE A 143 -5.03 24.91 9.95
C PHE A 143 -4.11 25.54 8.91
N LYS A 144 -3.44 26.66 9.21
CA LYS A 144 -2.47 27.28 8.31
C LYS A 144 -1.31 26.34 7.95
N ARG A 145 -0.75 25.65 8.95
CA ARG A 145 0.31 24.65 8.73
C ARG A 145 -0.17 23.49 7.84
N ARG A 146 -1.40 23.01 8.05
CA ARG A 146 -2.01 21.99 7.19
C ARG A 146 -2.25 22.50 5.78
N GLN A 147 -2.77 23.71 5.59
CA GLN A 147 -2.94 24.33 4.28
C GLN A 147 -1.62 24.45 3.53
N GLU A 148 -0.55 24.93 4.17
CA GLU A 148 0.77 25.01 3.52
C GLU A 148 1.28 23.65 3.04
N ARG A 149 1.02 22.58 3.82
CA ARG A 149 1.37 21.22 3.43
C ARG A 149 0.55 20.76 2.23
N GLU A 150 -0.78 20.91 2.28
CA GLU A 150 -1.68 20.53 1.19
C GLU A 150 -1.34 21.28 -0.10
N ILE A 151 -1.04 22.59 -0.03
CA ILE A 151 -0.62 23.38 -1.20
C ILE A 151 0.67 22.80 -1.83
N ARG A 152 1.66 22.42 -1.00
CA ARG A 152 2.89 21.80 -1.52
C ARG A 152 2.62 20.44 -2.18
N GLU A 153 1.79 19.60 -1.56
CA GLU A 153 1.42 18.30 -2.13
C GLU A 153 0.62 18.45 -3.44
N ILE A 154 -0.25 19.47 -3.54
CA ILE A 154 -0.96 19.83 -4.78
C ILE A 154 0.04 20.26 -5.86
N ASP A 155 1.00 21.13 -5.55
CA ASP A 155 1.99 21.60 -6.52
C ASP A 155 2.88 20.45 -7.03
N GLU A 156 3.30 19.53 -6.14
CA GLU A 156 4.05 18.33 -6.51
C GLU A 156 3.23 17.40 -7.41
N ALA A 157 1.97 17.17 -7.07
CA ALA A 157 1.08 16.34 -7.86
C ALA A 157 0.77 16.97 -9.24
N LYS A 158 0.63 18.30 -9.32
CA LYS A 158 0.47 19.04 -10.59
C LYS A 158 1.69 18.90 -11.49
N LYS A 159 2.91 19.04 -10.92
CA LYS A 159 4.16 18.80 -11.67
C LYS A 159 4.24 17.37 -12.20
N LYS A 160 3.98 16.38 -11.34
CA LYS A 160 3.98 14.96 -11.75
C LYS A 160 2.96 14.69 -12.85
N GLN A 161 1.77 15.28 -12.76
CA GLN A 161 0.75 15.15 -13.80
C GLN A 161 1.21 15.75 -15.13
N ALA A 162 1.84 16.93 -15.12
CA ALA A 162 2.39 17.56 -16.32
C ALA A 162 3.46 16.66 -16.97
N ASP A 163 4.43 16.18 -16.19
CA ASP A 163 5.51 15.30 -16.68
C ASP A 163 4.96 14.00 -17.29
N LEU A 164 3.92 13.41 -16.68
CA LEU A 164 3.27 12.21 -17.22
C LEU A 164 2.50 12.50 -18.51
N THR A 165 1.86 13.68 -18.59
CA THR A 165 1.11 14.09 -19.77
C THR A 165 2.04 14.31 -20.96
N ASP A 166 3.19 14.96 -20.75
CA ASP A 166 4.21 15.17 -21.78
C ASP A 166 4.79 13.83 -22.26
N LYS A 167 5.06 12.89 -21.34
CA LYS A 167 5.51 11.53 -21.69
C LYS A 167 4.46 10.80 -22.52
N LEU A 168 3.19 10.85 -22.11
CA LEU A 168 2.09 10.21 -22.84
C LEU A 168 1.95 10.79 -24.25
N GLN A 169 2.05 12.11 -24.42
CA GLN A 169 2.00 12.75 -25.73
C GLN A 169 3.18 12.32 -26.64
N SER A 170 4.39 12.25 -26.09
CA SER A 170 5.57 11.77 -26.84
C SER A 170 5.42 10.31 -27.27
N LEU A 171 4.83 9.49 -26.41
CA LEU A 171 4.59 8.08 -26.65
C LEU A 171 3.51 7.87 -27.71
N GLU A 172 2.41 8.62 -27.66
CA GLU A 172 1.36 8.63 -28.69
C GLU A 172 1.89 9.00 -30.07
N GLN A 173 2.77 10.01 -30.15
CA GLN A 173 3.43 10.38 -31.40
C GLN A 173 4.32 9.25 -31.93
N SER A 174 5.08 8.60 -31.04
CA SER A 174 5.93 7.46 -31.43
C SER A 174 5.11 6.25 -31.90
N LEU A 175 3.93 6.04 -31.31
CA LEU A 175 3.02 4.94 -31.64
C LEU A 175 2.38 5.17 -33.02
N ALA A 176 1.99 6.42 -33.30
CA ALA A 176 1.50 6.82 -34.63
C ALA A 176 2.56 6.58 -35.72
N GLN A 177 3.83 6.94 -35.46
CA GLN A 177 4.94 6.68 -36.39
C GLN A 177 5.16 5.18 -36.64
N ALA A 178 5.18 4.36 -35.59
CA ALA A 178 5.34 2.92 -35.72
C ALA A 178 4.16 2.27 -36.46
N ALA A 179 2.92 2.74 -36.24
CA ALA A 179 1.75 2.26 -36.96
C ALA A 179 1.81 2.62 -38.46
N GLU A 180 2.30 3.81 -38.81
CA GLU A 180 2.49 4.22 -40.20
C GLU A 180 3.57 3.35 -40.89
N GLU A 181 4.68 3.08 -40.22
CA GLU A 181 5.72 2.18 -40.70
C GLU A 181 5.20 0.74 -40.91
N LEU A 182 4.35 0.23 -40.01
CA LEU A 182 3.71 -1.07 -40.18
C LEU A 182 2.86 -1.12 -41.45
N SER A 183 2.04 -0.08 -41.68
CA SER A 183 1.20 0.03 -42.88
C SER A 183 2.03 0.04 -44.15
N ARG A 184 3.16 0.76 -44.17
CA ARG A 184 4.08 0.79 -45.32
C ARG A 184 4.70 -0.58 -45.59
N LEU A 185 5.08 -1.32 -44.55
CA LEU A 185 5.60 -2.69 -44.70
C LEU A 185 4.54 -3.67 -45.20
N GLU A 186 3.28 -3.51 -44.77
CA GLU A 186 2.14 -4.31 -45.23
C GLU A 186 1.87 -4.09 -46.73
N GLU A 187 1.85 -2.83 -47.18
CA GLU A 187 1.73 -2.47 -48.60
C GLU A 187 2.90 -3.04 -49.42
N LYS A 188 4.13 -2.89 -48.91
CA LYS A 188 5.31 -3.46 -49.56
C LYS A 188 5.21 -4.98 -49.67
N ARG A 189 4.80 -5.66 -48.59
CA ARG A 189 4.59 -7.13 -48.59
C ARG A 189 3.61 -7.53 -49.68
N GLN A 190 2.50 -6.81 -49.82
CA GLN A 190 1.47 -7.13 -50.81
C GLN A 190 1.99 -6.94 -52.25
N SER A 191 2.80 -5.91 -52.51
CA SER A 191 3.43 -5.69 -53.82
C SER A 191 4.47 -6.76 -54.19
N VAL A 192 5.24 -7.26 -53.21
CA VAL A 192 6.21 -8.34 -53.45
C VAL A 192 5.50 -9.67 -53.64
N TYR A 193 4.40 -9.90 -52.92
CA TYR A 193 3.60 -11.12 -53.05
C TYR A 193 2.97 -11.26 -54.45
N SER A 194 2.41 -10.17 -55.00
CA SER A 194 1.88 -10.18 -56.36
C SER A 194 2.98 -10.40 -57.41
N SER A 195 4.15 -9.81 -57.21
CA SER A 195 5.32 -10.02 -58.08
C SER A 195 5.83 -11.45 -58.02
N LEU A 196 5.78 -12.08 -56.84
CA LEU A 196 6.16 -13.48 -56.64
C LEU A 196 5.18 -14.43 -57.33
N GLU A 197 3.87 -14.16 -57.27
CA GLU A 197 2.85 -14.94 -57.95
C GLU A 197 3.03 -14.90 -59.48
N GLN A 198 3.26 -13.71 -60.05
CA GLN A 198 3.61 -13.55 -61.47
C GLN A 198 4.89 -14.31 -61.85
N THR A 199 5.91 -14.26 -60.99
CA THR A 199 7.17 -14.97 -61.23
C THR A 199 6.95 -16.49 -61.19
N LYS A 200 6.14 -17.00 -60.27
CA LYS A 200 5.74 -18.43 -60.21
C LYS A 200 5.01 -18.89 -61.47
N GLU A 201 4.04 -18.11 -61.94
CA GLU A 201 3.33 -18.40 -63.19
C GLU A 201 4.28 -18.44 -64.39
N SER A 202 5.16 -17.44 -64.50
CA SER A 202 6.15 -17.39 -65.60
C SER A 202 7.14 -18.57 -65.55
N LEU A 203 7.52 -19.01 -64.34
CA LEU A 203 8.39 -20.17 -64.15
C LEU A 203 7.71 -21.46 -64.60
N GLN A 204 6.43 -21.67 -64.24
CA GLN A 204 5.64 -22.82 -64.69
C GLN A 204 5.48 -22.87 -66.21
N LEU A 205 5.22 -21.72 -66.84
CA LEU A 205 5.14 -21.61 -68.30
C LEU A 205 6.49 -21.96 -68.95
N SER A 206 7.60 -21.43 -68.42
CA SER A 206 8.94 -21.76 -68.93
C SER A 206 9.27 -23.25 -68.78
N GLU A 207 8.90 -23.87 -67.65
CA GLU A 207 9.08 -25.31 -67.44
C GLU A 207 8.28 -26.16 -68.43
N ALA A 208 7.03 -25.79 -68.71
CA ALA A 208 6.19 -26.47 -69.70
C ALA A 208 6.81 -26.37 -71.11
N ILE A 209 7.28 -25.18 -71.50
CA ILE A 209 7.94 -24.95 -72.80
C ILE A 209 9.24 -25.78 -72.90
N ILE A 210 10.04 -25.81 -71.84
CA ILE A 210 11.28 -26.62 -71.78
C ILE A 210 10.96 -28.12 -71.93
N SER A 211 9.91 -28.61 -71.27
CA SER A 211 9.51 -30.03 -71.36
C SER A 211 9.08 -30.38 -72.77
N GLN A 212 8.24 -29.56 -73.40
CA GLN A 212 7.80 -29.76 -74.78
C GLN A 212 8.99 -29.72 -75.76
N ALA A 213 9.88 -28.73 -75.63
CA ALA A 213 11.06 -28.62 -76.47
C ALA A 213 12.01 -29.83 -76.32
N LYS A 214 12.16 -30.38 -75.11
CA LYS A 214 12.95 -31.61 -74.87
C LYS A 214 12.31 -32.84 -75.53
N GLU A 215 10.99 -32.97 -75.48
CA GLU A 215 10.27 -34.07 -76.13
C GLU A 215 10.38 -34.00 -77.66
N GLU A 216 10.22 -32.81 -78.23
CA GLU A 216 10.40 -32.55 -79.66
C GLU A 216 11.83 -32.84 -80.12
N ILE A 217 12.85 -32.38 -79.37
CA ILE A 217 14.25 -32.71 -79.65
C ILE A 217 14.50 -34.21 -79.53
N GLY A 218 13.98 -34.85 -78.49
CA GLY A 218 14.16 -36.29 -78.24
C GLY A 218 13.59 -37.15 -79.36
N SER A 219 12.37 -36.84 -79.83
CA SER A 219 11.72 -37.55 -80.93
C SER A 219 12.47 -37.36 -82.26
N LYS A 220 12.87 -36.13 -82.60
CA LYS A 220 13.62 -35.84 -83.84
C LYS A 220 15.04 -36.39 -83.82
N ALA A 221 15.74 -36.29 -82.68
CA ALA A 221 17.09 -36.85 -82.53
C ALA A 221 17.08 -38.38 -82.59
N SER A 222 16.07 -39.04 -82.01
CA SER A 222 15.89 -40.49 -82.11
C SER A 222 15.68 -40.92 -83.57
N ARG A 223 14.80 -40.20 -84.30
CA ARG A 223 14.55 -40.43 -85.73
C ARG A 223 15.82 -40.24 -86.58
N LEU A 224 16.56 -39.16 -86.32
CA LEU A 224 17.82 -38.85 -86.98
C LEU A 224 18.87 -39.94 -86.77
N ASN A 225 19.02 -40.43 -85.53
CA ASN A 225 19.97 -41.51 -85.23
C ASN A 225 19.56 -42.81 -85.93
N SER A 226 18.27 -43.18 -85.92
CA SER A 226 17.78 -44.34 -86.67
C SER A 226 18.03 -44.23 -88.17
N LEU A 227 17.88 -43.03 -88.75
CA LEU A 227 18.15 -42.79 -90.17
C LEU A 227 19.64 -42.82 -90.50
N LYS A 228 20.51 -42.28 -89.63
CA LYS A 228 21.96 -42.36 -89.78
C LYS A 228 22.47 -43.79 -89.73
N GLU A 229 22.05 -44.56 -88.73
CA GLU A 229 22.34 -46.00 -88.64
C GLU A 229 21.85 -46.75 -89.89
N PHE A 230 20.66 -46.39 -90.36
CA PHE A 230 20.12 -46.96 -91.58
C PHE A 230 20.97 -46.61 -92.81
N GLN A 231 21.34 -45.35 -93.00
CA GLN A 231 22.16 -44.90 -94.13
C GLN A 231 23.51 -45.63 -94.16
N GLU A 232 24.19 -45.75 -93.01
CA GLU A 232 25.47 -46.48 -92.93
C GLU A 232 25.35 -47.97 -93.29
N SER A 233 24.23 -48.61 -92.91
CA SER A 233 23.97 -50.01 -93.25
C SER A 233 23.71 -50.26 -94.74
N PHE A 234 23.08 -49.30 -95.43
CA PHE A 234 22.60 -49.47 -96.81
C PHE A 234 23.51 -48.84 -97.88
N LYS A 235 24.42 -47.95 -97.46
CA LYS A 235 25.37 -47.22 -98.33
C LYS A 235 26.18 -48.11 -99.28
N TRP A 236 26.53 -49.32 -98.86
CA TRP A 236 27.49 -50.17 -99.59
C TRP A 236 26.87 -51.21 -100.53
N GLY A 237 25.54 -51.39 -100.55
CA GLY A 237 24.81 -52.30 -101.45
C GLY A 237 25.11 -53.81 -101.30
N ASN A 238 26.33 -54.20 -100.93
CA ASN A 238 26.80 -55.56 -100.65
C ASN A 238 27.95 -55.53 -99.62
N GLU A 239 27.99 -56.51 -98.70
CA GLU A 239 29.01 -56.64 -97.64
C GLU A 239 30.45 -56.75 -98.20
N GLY A 240 30.59 -57.30 -99.41
CA GLY A 240 31.87 -57.37 -100.12
C GLY A 240 32.44 -56.03 -100.54
N VAL A 241 31.58 -55.11 -100.98
CA VAL A 241 32.01 -53.77 -101.43
C VAL A 241 32.49 -52.95 -100.23
N ARG A 242 31.82 -53.06 -99.09
CA ARG A 242 32.24 -52.49 -97.82
C ARG A 242 33.62 -52.99 -97.38
N SER A 243 33.83 -54.31 -97.47
CA SER A 243 35.09 -54.96 -97.09
C SER A 243 36.30 -54.50 -97.92
N VAL A 244 36.09 -54.18 -99.21
CA VAL A 244 37.13 -53.66 -100.12
C VAL A 244 37.52 -52.22 -99.77
N ILE A 245 36.55 -51.40 -99.36
CA ILE A 245 36.76 -49.97 -99.05
C ILE A 245 37.31 -49.77 -97.64
N GLU A 246 36.93 -50.63 -96.70
CA GLU A 246 37.44 -50.61 -95.33
C GLU A 246 38.84 -51.24 -95.19
N ALA A 247 39.30 -52.01 -96.18
CA ALA A 247 40.66 -52.56 -96.24
C ALA A 247 41.73 -51.45 -96.23
N GLN A 248 42.79 -51.62 -95.43
CA GLN A 248 43.86 -50.60 -95.28
C GLN A 248 44.50 -50.18 -96.62
N GLU A 249 44.63 -51.10 -97.58
CA GLU A 249 45.20 -50.84 -98.92
C GLU A 249 44.21 -50.22 -99.92
N GLY A 250 42.91 -50.18 -99.59
CA GLY A 250 41.84 -49.68 -100.45
C GLY A 250 41.40 -48.24 -100.15
N ARG A 251 41.64 -47.72 -98.94
CA ARG A 251 41.10 -46.40 -98.50
C ARG A 251 41.49 -45.21 -99.37
N ASP A 252 42.69 -45.23 -99.96
CA ASP A 252 43.18 -44.14 -100.80
C ASP A 252 42.95 -44.39 -102.30
N LYS A 253 42.22 -45.45 -102.68
CA LYS A 253 41.97 -45.82 -104.08
C LYS A 253 40.55 -45.51 -104.56
N PHE A 254 39.62 -45.22 -103.64
CA PHE A 254 38.20 -44.99 -103.94
C PHE A 254 37.69 -43.68 -103.34
N HIS A 255 36.74 -43.03 -104.00
CA HIS A 255 36.09 -41.79 -103.56
C HIS A 255 34.70 -42.02 -102.97
N GLY A 256 34.38 -43.26 -102.55
CA GLY A 256 33.04 -43.63 -102.11
C GLY A 256 32.13 -44.01 -103.26
N VAL A 257 30.82 -43.91 -103.04
CA VAL A 257 29.80 -44.43 -103.96
C VAL A 257 29.15 -43.29 -104.75
N VAL A 258 28.62 -43.55 -105.94
CA VAL A 258 27.96 -42.54 -106.79
C VAL A 258 26.85 -41.78 -106.03
N ALA A 259 26.07 -42.45 -105.18
CA ALA A 259 25.03 -41.80 -104.36
C ALA A 259 25.56 -40.75 -103.34
N ASP A 260 26.85 -40.78 -102.97
CA ASP A 260 27.44 -39.79 -102.06
C ASP A 260 27.65 -38.43 -102.76
N HIS A 261 27.89 -38.43 -104.06
CA HIS A 261 28.29 -37.25 -104.86
C HIS A 261 27.17 -36.64 -105.69
N ILE A 262 25.99 -37.25 -105.64
CA ILE A 262 24.79 -36.79 -106.33
C ILE A 262 23.78 -36.28 -105.29
N SER A 263 23.19 -35.10 -105.55
CA SER A 263 22.06 -34.56 -104.82
C SER A 263 20.93 -34.25 -105.79
N VAL A 264 19.70 -34.63 -105.42
CA VAL A 264 18.53 -34.57 -106.30
C VAL A 264 17.38 -33.94 -105.52
N PRO A 265 16.63 -32.97 -106.11
CA PRO A 265 15.41 -32.47 -105.51
C PRO A 265 14.34 -33.56 -105.35
N ARG A 266 13.48 -33.43 -104.33
CA ARG A 266 12.43 -34.40 -103.98
C ARG A 266 11.59 -34.89 -105.17
N GLU A 267 11.29 -33.99 -106.09
CA GLU A 267 10.40 -34.24 -107.22
C GLU A 267 11.00 -35.18 -108.29
N TYR A 268 12.32 -35.42 -108.26
CA TYR A 268 13.04 -36.19 -109.27
C TYR A 268 13.78 -37.40 -108.72
N GLU A 269 13.72 -37.66 -107.41
CA GLU A 269 14.42 -38.78 -106.74
C GLU A 269 14.05 -40.14 -107.35
N THR A 270 12.75 -40.41 -107.48
CA THR A 270 12.23 -41.65 -108.07
C THR A 270 12.65 -41.84 -109.53
N ALA A 271 12.68 -40.77 -110.31
CA ALA A 271 13.11 -40.81 -111.71
C ALA A 271 14.62 -41.09 -111.83
N VAL A 272 15.45 -40.45 -111.00
CA VAL A 272 16.90 -40.66 -111.01
C VAL A 272 17.28 -42.03 -110.47
N GLU A 273 16.63 -42.51 -109.41
CA GLU A 273 16.81 -43.85 -108.87
C GLU A 273 16.41 -44.93 -109.86
N ALA A 274 15.31 -44.73 -110.59
CA ALA A 274 14.88 -45.65 -111.64
C ALA A 274 15.95 -45.76 -112.74
N VAL A 275 16.47 -44.64 -113.23
CA VAL A 275 17.48 -44.62 -114.32
C VAL A 275 18.82 -45.20 -113.90
N LEU A 276 19.28 -44.88 -112.68
CA LEU A 276 20.59 -45.32 -112.21
C LEU A 276 20.53 -46.73 -111.62
N GLY A 277 19.48 -47.10 -110.89
CA GLY A 277 19.33 -48.40 -110.26
C GLY A 277 20.59 -48.80 -109.49
N GLU A 278 21.15 -49.98 -109.80
CA GLU A 278 22.42 -50.47 -109.20
C GLU A 278 23.62 -49.54 -109.45
N LYS A 279 23.57 -48.63 -110.43
CA LYS A 279 24.63 -47.64 -110.70
C LYS A 279 24.82 -46.64 -109.58
N LEU A 280 23.79 -46.41 -108.74
CA LEU A 280 23.92 -45.61 -107.53
C LEU A 280 24.89 -46.23 -106.51
N HIS A 281 25.06 -47.55 -106.57
CA HIS A 281 25.97 -48.33 -105.74
C HIS A 281 27.36 -48.51 -106.34
N TYR A 282 27.64 -47.91 -107.50
CA TYR A 282 28.96 -48.02 -108.10
C TYR A 282 29.98 -47.27 -107.26
N VAL A 283 31.09 -47.94 -106.98
CA VAL A 283 32.20 -47.34 -106.25
C VAL A 283 33.08 -46.59 -107.23
N ILE A 284 33.35 -45.32 -106.95
CA ILE A 284 34.19 -44.49 -107.80
C ILE A 284 35.66 -44.79 -107.47
N ALA A 285 36.37 -45.42 -108.40
CA ALA A 285 37.80 -45.73 -108.31
C ALA A 285 38.65 -44.62 -108.96
N LYS A 286 39.82 -44.32 -108.41
CA LYS A 286 40.75 -43.32 -108.99
C LYS A 286 41.18 -43.70 -110.41
N SER A 287 41.47 -44.98 -110.65
CA SER A 287 41.87 -45.51 -111.96
C SER A 287 41.17 -46.82 -112.32
N GLN A 288 41.29 -47.25 -113.58
CA GLN A 288 40.83 -48.59 -114.00
C GLN A 288 41.65 -49.71 -113.33
N GLU A 289 42.92 -49.47 -113.04
CA GLU A 289 43.79 -50.42 -112.34
C GLU A 289 43.31 -50.66 -110.91
N ASP A 290 42.86 -49.59 -110.22
CA ASP A 290 42.28 -49.69 -108.88
C ASP A 290 40.95 -50.47 -108.89
N GLY A 291 40.14 -50.31 -109.95
CA GLY A 291 38.93 -51.10 -110.16
C GLY A 291 39.23 -52.59 -110.40
N VAL A 292 40.30 -52.90 -111.14
CA VAL A 292 40.75 -54.30 -111.35
C VAL A 292 41.27 -54.90 -110.04
N TRP A 293 42.07 -54.14 -109.29
CA TRP A 293 42.53 -54.55 -107.96
C TRP A 293 41.36 -54.88 -107.05
N ALA A 294 40.31 -54.06 -107.06
CA ALA A 294 39.10 -54.28 -106.28
C ALA A 294 38.37 -55.57 -106.67
N ILE A 295 38.27 -55.84 -107.98
CA ILE A 295 37.66 -57.07 -108.50
C ILE A 295 38.49 -58.30 -108.12
N ASP A 296 39.81 -58.23 -108.22
CA ASP A 296 40.70 -59.33 -107.83
C ASP A 296 40.65 -59.57 -106.32
N TYR A 297 40.55 -58.52 -105.51
CA TYR A 297 40.31 -58.63 -104.08
C TYR A 297 38.98 -59.35 -103.78
N LEU A 298 37.88 -58.92 -104.41
CA LEU A 298 36.58 -59.59 -104.25
C LEU A 298 36.62 -61.06 -104.66
N LYS A 299 37.34 -61.40 -105.74
CA LYS A 299 37.50 -62.79 -106.22
C LYS A 299 38.33 -63.64 -105.26
N ASN A 300 39.48 -63.14 -104.83
CA ASN A 300 40.41 -63.87 -103.97
C ASN A 300 39.78 -64.25 -102.63
N TYR A 301 38.96 -63.36 -102.07
CA TYR A 301 38.30 -63.56 -100.79
C TYR A 301 36.85 -64.04 -100.90
N GLN A 302 36.34 -64.30 -102.12
CA GLN A 302 34.97 -64.72 -102.39
C GLN A 302 33.90 -63.81 -101.77
N LEU A 303 34.18 -62.50 -101.73
CA LEU A 303 33.36 -61.50 -101.04
C LEU A 303 32.15 -61.02 -101.88
N GLY A 304 31.85 -61.69 -102.99
CA GLY A 304 30.71 -61.36 -103.85
C GLY A 304 31.10 -60.50 -105.05
N ARG A 305 30.15 -59.66 -105.52
CA ARG A 305 30.30 -58.85 -106.74
C ARG A 305 30.19 -57.36 -106.40
N GLY A 306 31.03 -56.57 -107.05
CA GLY A 306 31.04 -55.11 -106.96
C GLY A 306 31.31 -54.50 -108.33
N SER A 307 30.70 -53.34 -108.56
CA SER A 307 30.87 -52.55 -109.78
C SER A 307 31.68 -51.31 -109.46
N PHE A 308 32.79 -51.11 -110.16
CA PHE A 308 33.73 -50.02 -109.93
C PHE A 308 33.79 -49.12 -111.16
N MET A 309 33.55 -47.83 -110.97
CA MET A 309 33.58 -46.82 -112.03
C MET A 309 34.87 -46.01 -111.92
N PRO A 310 35.75 -46.00 -112.94
CA PRO A 310 36.95 -45.17 -112.92
C PRO A 310 36.60 -43.68 -113.03
N GLN A 311 37.37 -42.81 -112.38
CA GLN A 311 37.20 -41.36 -112.47
C GLN A 311 37.48 -40.83 -113.88
N GLN A 312 38.45 -41.42 -114.60
CA GLN A 312 38.71 -41.10 -116.00
C GLN A 312 37.86 -41.97 -116.93
N ILE A 313 36.79 -41.39 -117.46
CA ILE A 313 35.86 -42.07 -118.37
C ILE A 313 36.09 -41.57 -119.80
N ARG A 314 36.03 -42.48 -120.79
CA ARG A 314 35.99 -42.10 -122.21
C ARG A 314 34.59 -41.59 -122.55
N ASN A 315 34.47 -40.28 -122.72
CA ASN A 315 33.22 -39.67 -123.17
C ASN A 315 33.00 -39.98 -124.66
N HIS A 316 31.97 -40.77 -124.98
CA HIS A 316 31.60 -41.13 -126.36
C HIS A 316 30.47 -40.25 -126.93
N ASN A 317 30.29 -39.03 -126.40
CA ASN A 317 29.13 -38.19 -126.70
C ASN A 317 29.27 -37.26 -127.93
N ASP A 318 30.38 -37.30 -128.67
CA ASP A 318 30.56 -36.44 -129.86
C ASP A 318 29.95 -36.97 -131.16
N LYS A 319 29.25 -38.12 -131.15
CA LYS A 319 28.65 -38.70 -132.38
C LYS A 319 27.15 -39.06 -132.31
N PHE A 320 26.47 -38.83 -131.18
CA PHE A 320 25.02 -39.09 -131.05
C PHE A 320 24.17 -37.81 -130.83
N SER A 321 24.80 -36.65 -130.79
CA SER A 321 24.19 -35.31 -130.73
C SER A 321 23.79 -34.78 -132.13
N SER A 322 23.01 -35.56 -132.88
CA SER A 322 22.43 -35.10 -134.17
C SER A 322 21.01 -35.62 -134.41
N GLY A 323 20.28 -35.94 -133.33
CA GLY A 323 18.82 -36.03 -133.34
C GLY A 323 18.23 -34.82 -132.66
N VAL A 324 17.20 -34.20 -133.24
CA VAL A 324 16.42 -33.13 -132.58
C VAL A 324 15.85 -33.71 -131.29
N ILE A 325 16.29 -33.22 -130.13
CA ILE A 325 15.66 -33.56 -128.84
C ILE A 325 14.20 -33.08 -128.96
N PRO A 326 13.20 -33.96 -128.83
CA PRO A 326 11.80 -33.57 -128.86
C PRO A 326 11.52 -32.56 -127.74
N LYS A 327 10.74 -31.50 -127.99
CA LYS A 327 10.29 -30.55 -126.93
C LYS A 327 9.53 -31.24 -125.78
N GLU A 328 9.12 -32.48 -126.01
CA GLU A 328 8.35 -33.34 -125.12
C GLU A 328 9.23 -34.11 -124.10
N ALA A 329 10.56 -34.00 -124.18
CA ALA A 329 11.50 -34.68 -123.27
C ALA A 329 12.62 -33.73 -122.76
N GLU A 330 12.81 -33.66 -121.44
CA GLU A 330 13.83 -32.81 -120.80
C GLU A 330 15.06 -33.65 -120.37
N PRO A 331 16.31 -33.18 -120.53
CA PRO A 331 17.49 -33.90 -120.04
C PRO A 331 17.45 -34.06 -118.51
N LEU A 332 17.51 -35.30 -118.02
CA LEU A 332 17.44 -35.58 -116.57
C LEU A 332 18.68 -35.04 -115.82
N LEU A 333 19.83 -35.01 -116.49
CA LEU A 333 21.09 -34.49 -115.95
C LEU A 333 21.00 -33.02 -115.48
N GLU A 334 20.19 -32.18 -116.14
CA GLU A 334 20.04 -30.76 -115.77
C GLU A 334 19.29 -30.55 -114.45
N LYS A 335 18.61 -31.58 -113.94
CA LYS A 335 17.83 -31.55 -112.70
C LYS A 335 18.57 -32.13 -111.50
N VAL A 336 19.83 -32.54 -111.69
CA VAL A 336 20.68 -33.21 -110.70
C VAL A 336 21.87 -32.30 -110.35
N SER A 337 22.14 -32.09 -109.06
CA SER A 337 23.33 -31.38 -108.60
C SER A 337 24.45 -32.37 -108.25
N VAL A 338 25.67 -32.08 -108.72
CA VAL A 338 26.83 -32.95 -108.60
C VAL A 338 28.04 -32.09 -108.23
N SER A 339 28.95 -32.63 -107.42
CA SER A 339 30.24 -32.01 -107.12
C SER A 339 31.11 -31.90 -108.40
N ASP A 340 31.83 -30.77 -108.55
CA ASP A 340 32.53 -30.41 -109.80
C ASP A 340 33.51 -31.50 -110.29
N ASP A 341 34.19 -32.20 -109.37
CA ASP A 341 35.16 -33.26 -109.67
C ASP A 341 34.52 -34.56 -110.23
N PHE A 342 33.21 -34.73 -110.05
CA PHE A 342 32.46 -35.96 -110.39
C PHE A 342 31.40 -35.73 -111.47
N ARG A 343 31.29 -34.51 -111.99
CA ARG A 343 30.41 -34.14 -113.11
C ARG A 343 30.60 -35.02 -114.35
N PRO A 344 31.81 -35.41 -114.78
CA PRO A 344 31.99 -36.31 -115.93
C PRO A 344 31.36 -37.70 -115.73
N ILE A 345 31.26 -38.17 -114.48
CA ILE A 345 30.64 -39.45 -114.13
C ILE A 345 29.12 -39.34 -114.25
N ALA A 346 28.54 -38.26 -113.73
CA ALA A 346 27.11 -38.00 -113.88
C ALA A 346 26.71 -37.81 -115.35
N GLU A 347 27.53 -37.09 -116.13
CA GLU A 347 27.36 -36.97 -117.58
C GLU A 347 27.38 -38.35 -118.25
N CYS A 348 28.35 -39.22 -117.96
CA CYS A 348 28.40 -40.56 -118.54
C CYS A 348 27.16 -41.42 -118.17
N LEU A 349 26.67 -41.31 -116.94
CA LEU A 349 25.59 -42.16 -116.44
C LEU A 349 24.19 -41.67 -116.84
N LEU A 350 24.01 -40.35 -117.01
CA LEU A 350 22.71 -39.71 -117.22
C LEU A 350 22.61 -38.93 -118.55
N SER A 351 23.64 -38.81 -119.38
CA SER A 351 23.58 -38.02 -120.64
C SER A 351 22.49 -38.49 -121.59
N ASN A 352 22.17 -39.79 -121.56
CA ASN A 352 21.18 -40.40 -122.43
C ASN A 352 19.84 -40.62 -121.70
N ALA A 353 19.64 -40.02 -120.53
CA ALA A 353 18.41 -40.14 -119.75
C ALA A 353 17.58 -38.85 -119.83
N PHE A 354 16.31 -39.00 -120.19
CA PHE A 354 15.41 -37.87 -120.43
C PHE A 354 14.08 -38.09 -119.71
N LEU A 355 13.58 -37.03 -119.09
CA LEU A 355 12.32 -37.00 -118.37
C LEU A 355 11.15 -36.78 -119.34
N VAL A 356 10.12 -37.62 -119.24
CA VAL A 356 8.85 -37.52 -119.98
C VAL A 356 7.67 -37.46 -119.01
N SER A 357 6.56 -36.86 -119.46
CA SER A 357 5.38 -36.66 -118.62
C SER A 357 4.63 -37.95 -118.30
N SER A 358 4.56 -38.90 -119.24
CA SER A 358 3.89 -40.19 -119.08
C SER A 358 4.62 -41.32 -119.82
N ILE A 359 4.34 -42.57 -119.46
CA ILE A 359 4.94 -43.73 -120.12
C ILE A 359 4.44 -43.86 -121.56
N GLU A 360 3.18 -43.46 -121.81
CA GLU A 360 2.60 -43.40 -123.15
C GLU A 360 3.32 -42.36 -124.03
N ASP A 361 3.67 -41.20 -123.46
CA ASP A 361 4.46 -40.18 -124.16
C ASP A 361 5.85 -40.73 -124.51
N GLY A 362 6.50 -41.41 -123.55
CA GLY A 362 7.79 -42.06 -123.76
C GLY A 362 7.75 -43.10 -124.89
N LEU A 363 6.72 -43.95 -124.92
CA LEU A 363 6.51 -44.93 -125.99
C LEU A 363 6.20 -44.27 -127.34
N SER A 364 5.44 -43.18 -127.35
CA SER A 364 5.12 -42.42 -128.57
C SER A 364 6.39 -41.82 -129.18
N LEU A 365 7.29 -41.30 -128.34
CA LEU A 365 8.59 -40.75 -128.73
C LEU A 365 9.52 -41.84 -129.25
N TRP A 366 9.56 -42.99 -128.59
CA TRP A 366 10.33 -44.14 -129.05
C TRP A 366 9.87 -44.62 -130.45
N ARG A 367 8.55 -44.69 -130.70
CA ARG A 367 7.98 -45.13 -131.99
C ARG A 367 8.25 -44.18 -133.17
N LYS A 368 8.47 -42.89 -132.92
CA LYS A 368 8.75 -41.88 -133.97
C LYS A 368 10.08 -42.12 -134.72
N ASN A 369 10.89 -43.10 -134.28
CA ASN A 369 12.09 -43.63 -134.93
C ASN A 369 13.09 -42.53 -135.35
N GLY A 370 13.91 -42.09 -134.39
CA GLY A 370 14.87 -40.99 -134.57
C GLY A 370 15.54 -40.49 -133.28
N PHE A 371 15.17 -41.04 -132.12
CA PHE A 371 15.72 -40.69 -130.82
C PHE A 371 16.36 -41.92 -130.17
N TYR A 372 17.56 -41.74 -129.61
CA TYR A 372 18.30 -42.80 -128.92
C TYR A 372 18.62 -42.34 -127.49
N GLY A 373 17.78 -42.75 -126.55
CA GLY A 373 17.90 -42.39 -125.14
C GLY A 373 16.92 -43.18 -124.28
N THR A 374 17.23 -43.27 -122.98
CA THR A 374 16.35 -43.81 -121.95
C THR A 374 15.37 -42.73 -121.54
N LEU A 375 14.07 -43.00 -121.69
CA LEU A 375 13.00 -42.09 -121.29
C LEU A 375 12.48 -42.53 -119.93
N VAL A 376 12.32 -41.62 -118.98
CA VAL A 376 11.83 -41.93 -117.63
C VAL A 376 10.72 -40.98 -117.22
N THR A 377 9.68 -41.48 -116.55
CA THR A 377 8.63 -40.65 -115.94
C THR A 377 9.04 -40.16 -114.55
N ARG A 378 8.34 -39.16 -114.00
CA ARG A 378 8.56 -38.74 -112.59
C ARG A 378 8.31 -39.88 -111.59
N GLU A 379 7.43 -40.81 -111.95
CA GLU A 379 7.08 -41.97 -111.12
C GLU A 379 8.12 -43.09 -111.18
N GLY A 380 9.11 -42.98 -112.07
CA GLY A 380 10.20 -43.96 -112.20
C GLY A 380 9.94 -45.07 -113.23
N ASP A 381 8.94 -44.92 -114.09
CA ASP A 381 8.74 -45.85 -115.22
C ASP A 381 9.72 -45.51 -116.35
N ILE A 382 10.38 -46.53 -116.89
CA ILE A 382 11.48 -46.39 -117.84
C ILE A 382 11.13 -47.03 -119.19
N VAL A 383 11.45 -46.34 -120.28
CA VAL A 383 11.57 -46.92 -121.63
C VAL A 383 13.02 -46.83 -122.05
N THR A 384 13.68 -47.99 -122.19
CA THR A 384 15.06 -48.06 -122.69
C THR A 384 15.13 -47.78 -124.19
N PRO A 385 16.31 -47.46 -124.77
CA PRO A 385 16.47 -47.25 -126.20
C PRO A 385 16.03 -48.45 -127.07
N GLN A 386 16.08 -49.67 -126.52
CA GLN A 386 15.67 -50.90 -127.19
C GLN A 386 14.14 -51.13 -127.14
N GLY A 387 13.38 -50.26 -126.47
CA GLY A 387 11.94 -50.39 -126.31
C GLY A 387 11.52 -51.30 -125.16
N VAL A 388 12.45 -51.69 -124.28
CA VAL A 388 12.09 -52.38 -123.03
C VAL A 388 11.43 -51.36 -122.12
N VAL A 389 10.18 -51.64 -121.74
CA VAL A 389 9.43 -50.88 -120.76
C VAL A 389 9.59 -51.57 -119.42
N SER A 390 10.06 -50.82 -118.42
CA SER A 390 10.21 -51.27 -117.04
C SER A 390 9.44 -50.29 -116.17
N GLY A 391 8.33 -50.77 -115.62
CA GLY A 391 7.46 -50.00 -114.75
C GLY A 391 6.77 -50.96 -113.79
N GLY A 392 6.45 -50.47 -112.60
CA GLY A 392 5.88 -51.31 -111.55
C GLY A 392 5.62 -50.54 -110.28
N SER A 393 4.44 -50.75 -109.72
CA SER A 393 4.12 -50.26 -108.39
C SER A 393 4.55 -51.30 -107.34
N GLY A 394 5.45 -50.90 -106.44
CA GLY A 394 5.44 -51.43 -105.09
C GLY A 394 6.75 -52.07 -104.60
N ALA A 395 7.08 -51.69 -103.36
CA ALA A 395 7.91 -52.42 -102.39
C ALA A 395 9.45 -52.33 -102.48
N ALA A 396 10.04 -51.62 -103.45
CA ALA A 396 11.47 -51.27 -103.43
C ALA A 396 11.76 -49.77 -103.19
N VAL A 397 10.71 -48.94 -103.00
CA VAL A 397 10.83 -47.57 -102.49
C VAL A 397 11.08 -47.55 -100.98
N GLU A 398 11.09 -48.73 -100.34
CA GLU A 398 11.15 -48.85 -98.89
C GLU A 398 12.51 -48.47 -98.29
N LYS A 399 13.48 -47.97 -99.05
CA LYS A 399 14.59 -47.11 -98.59
C LYS A 399 15.35 -46.49 -99.76
N SER A 400 14.81 -45.38 -100.29
CA SER A 400 15.54 -44.51 -101.22
C SER A 400 16.74 -43.87 -100.49
N ILE A 401 17.95 -44.05 -101.02
CA ILE A 401 19.21 -43.54 -100.43
C ILE A 401 19.26 -42.01 -100.52
N LEU A 402 18.65 -41.44 -101.55
CA LEU A 402 18.63 -39.99 -101.76
C LEU A 402 17.64 -39.31 -100.80
N SER A 403 16.46 -39.89 -100.58
CA SER A 403 15.45 -39.31 -99.67
C SER A 403 15.88 -39.38 -98.20
N THR A 404 16.50 -40.47 -97.77
CA THR A 404 17.06 -40.64 -96.42
C THR A 404 18.19 -39.65 -96.12
N LYS A 405 19.07 -39.37 -97.09
CA LYS A 405 20.14 -38.37 -96.96
C LYS A 405 19.60 -36.95 -96.73
N ARG A 406 18.53 -36.55 -97.45
CA ARG A 406 17.89 -35.23 -97.23
C ARG A 406 17.20 -35.15 -95.87
N GLU A 407 16.44 -36.18 -95.50
CA GLU A 407 15.73 -36.23 -94.20
C GLU A 407 16.72 -36.11 -93.03
N ILE A 408 17.91 -36.72 -93.13
CA ILE A 408 18.99 -36.55 -92.14
C ILE A 408 19.44 -35.09 -92.06
N THR A 409 19.74 -34.43 -93.18
CA THR A 409 20.20 -33.04 -93.18
C THR A 409 19.13 -32.07 -92.65
N GLU A 410 17.86 -32.27 -92.99
CA GLU A 410 16.74 -31.46 -92.48
C GLU A 410 16.57 -31.64 -90.97
N LEU A 411 16.59 -32.89 -90.49
CA LEU A 411 16.48 -33.19 -89.05
C LEU A 411 17.69 -32.67 -88.26
N GLU A 412 18.91 -32.66 -88.83
CA GLU A 412 20.11 -32.11 -88.19
C GLU A 412 19.96 -30.61 -87.93
N GLU A 413 19.51 -29.86 -88.94
CA GLU A 413 19.25 -28.41 -88.81
C GLU A 413 18.11 -28.14 -87.80
N GLU A 414 17.03 -28.92 -87.85
CA GLU A 414 15.91 -28.77 -86.92
C GLU A 414 16.31 -29.04 -85.46
N VAL A 415 17.04 -30.13 -85.20
CA VAL A 415 17.53 -30.46 -83.84
C VAL A 415 18.49 -29.39 -83.33
N ALA A 416 19.38 -28.87 -84.18
CA ALA A 416 20.29 -27.79 -83.81
C ALA A 416 19.53 -26.50 -83.45
N SER A 417 18.53 -26.12 -84.26
CA SER A 417 17.73 -24.91 -84.03
C SER A 417 16.88 -25.00 -82.74
N LEU A 418 16.29 -26.16 -82.48
CA LEU A 418 15.53 -26.42 -81.25
C LEU A 418 16.44 -26.45 -80.02
N GLY A 419 17.67 -26.97 -80.15
CA GLY A 419 18.68 -26.95 -79.10
C GLY A 419 19.04 -25.54 -78.62
N VAL A 420 19.18 -24.58 -79.54
CA VAL A 420 19.42 -23.17 -79.20
C VAL A 420 18.24 -22.56 -78.44
N LYS A 421 17.00 -22.79 -78.92
CA LYS A 421 15.78 -22.32 -78.23
C LYS A 421 15.64 -22.92 -76.83
N LEU A 422 15.96 -24.21 -76.67
CA LEU A 422 15.96 -24.88 -75.37
C LEU A 422 16.97 -24.23 -74.42
N GLN A 423 18.18 -23.92 -74.88
CA GLN A 423 19.20 -23.26 -74.06
C GLN A 423 18.77 -21.86 -73.60
N GLU A 424 18.13 -21.08 -74.48
CA GLU A 424 17.57 -19.77 -74.14
C GLU A 424 16.49 -19.91 -73.04
N GLN A 425 15.56 -20.84 -73.19
CA GLN A 425 14.52 -21.09 -72.19
C GLN A 425 15.08 -21.58 -70.84
N VAL A 426 16.09 -22.45 -70.86
CA VAL A 426 16.78 -22.90 -69.63
C VAL A 426 17.44 -21.72 -68.90
N SER A 427 18.03 -20.77 -69.63
CA SER A 427 18.61 -19.56 -69.03
C SER A 427 17.54 -18.62 -68.45
N GLN A 428 16.39 -18.47 -69.12
CA GLN A 428 15.25 -17.71 -68.61
C GLN A 428 14.71 -18.33 -67.32
N LYS A 429 14.55 -19.66 -67.28
CA LYS A 429 14.16 -20.39 -66.07
C LYS A 429 15.12 -20.12 -64.90
N ALA A 430 16.44 -20.14 -65.14
CA ALA A 430 17.42 -19.88 -64.09
C ALA A 430 17.28 -18.46 -63.50
N ASN A 431 17.09 -17.45 -64.36
CA ASN A 431 16.88 -16.07 -63.92
C ASN A 431 15.57 -15.89 -63.13
N LEU A 432 14.50 -16.55 -63.58
CA LEU A 432 13.21 -16.56 -62.87
C LEU A 432 13.33 -17.25 -61.50
N SER A 433 14.06 -18.36 -61.40
CA SER A 433 14.32 -19.05 -60.15
C SER A 433 15.13 -18.20 -59.15
N LEU A 434 16.13 -17.45 -59.64
CA LEU A 434 16.88 -16.50 -58.81
C LEU A 434 16.02 -15.32 -58.34
N SER A 435 15.16 -14.82 -59.21
CA SER A 435 14.23 -13.74 -58.86
C SER A 435 13.22 -14.20 -57.80
N LEU A 436 12.73 -15.44 -57.91
CA LEU A 436 11.82 -16.06 -56.97
C LEU A 436 12.45 -16.23 -55.58
N THR A 437 13.66 -16.76 -55.49
CA THR A 437 14.38 -16.91 -54.22
C THR A 437 14.63 -15.56 -53.54
N ARG A 438 15.05 -14.54 -54.30
CA ARG A 438 15.22 -13.18 -53.79
C ARG A 438 13.93 -12.56 -53.25
N GLN A 439 12.80 -12.76 -53.96
CA GLN A 439 11.49 -12.26 -53.51
C GLN A 439 11.00 -13.02 -52.26
N GLU A 440 11.26 -14.33 -52.16
CA GLU A 440 10.96 -15.12 -50.97
C GLU A 440 11.76 -14.65 -49.76
N GLU A 441 13.06 -14.38 -49.92
CA GLU A 441 13.91 -13.79 -48.88
C GLU A 441 13.40 -12.41 -48.46
N GLU A 442 13.06 -11.52 -49.41
CA GLU A 442 12.52 -10.21 -49.11
C GLU A 442 11.20 -10.29 -48.31
N ILE A 443 10.31 -11.24 -48.65
CA ILE A 443 9.09 -11.49 -47.87
C ILE A 443 9.42 -11.94 -46.45
N THR A 444 10.42 -12.81 -46.25
CA THR A 444 10.81 -13.24 -44.90
C THR A 444 11.35 -12.09 -44.07
N GLN A 445 12.16 -11.20 -44.67
CA GLN A 445 12.68 -10.00 -44.01
C GLN A 445 11.56 -9.03 -43.64
N ILE A 446 10.63 -8.78 -44.56
CA ILE A 446 9.46 -7.92 -44.30
C ILE A 446 8.61 -8.49 -43.17
N LYS A 447 8.33 -9.81 -43.16
CA LYS A 447 7.57 -10.46 -42.08
C LYS A 447 8.26 -10.33 -40.72
N ALA A 448 9.59 -10.52 -40.66
CA ALA A 448 10.36 -10.35 -39.43
C ALA A 448 10.30 -8.88 -38.94
N GLY A 449 10.42 -7.92 -39.85
CA GLY A 449 10.28 -6.49 -39.56
C GLY A 449 8.89 -6.13 -39.03
N MET A 450 7.82 -6.60 -39.67
CA MET A 450 6.45 -6.38 -39.22
C MET A 450 6.21 -6.95 -37.82
N HIS A 451 6.64 -8.19 -37.56
CA HIS A 451 6.48 -8.82 -36.24
C HIS A 451 7.23 -8.08 -35.14
N ALA A 452 8.46 -7.61 -35.42
CA ALA A 452 9.20 -6.79 -34.46
C ALA A 452 8.47 -5.47 -34.14
N LEU A 453 7.92 -4.82 -35.16
CA LEU A 453 7.18 -3.57 -35.02
C LEU A 453 5.83 -3.77 -34.31
N GLU A 454 5.14 -4.88 -34.54
CA GLU A 454 3.92 -5.25 -33.82
C GLU A 454 4.16 -5.45 -32.32
N ILE A 455 5.27 -6.10 -31.95
CA ILE A 455 5.67 -6.24 -30.54
C ILE A 455 5.93 -4.87 -29.93
N ASP A 456 6.67 -4.00 -30.62
CA ASP A 456 6.98 -2.64 -30.15
C ASP A 456 5.71 -1.79 -30.00
N ILE A 457 4.79 -1.81 -30.97
CA ILE A 457 3.48 -1.16 -30.88
C ILE A 457 2.70 -1.67 -29.68
N ASN A 458 2.66 -2.97 -29.45
CA ASN A 458 1.92 -3.54 -28.31
C ASN A 458 2.57 -3.18 -26.97
N GLY A 459 3.90 -3.13 -26.90
CA GLY A 459 4.64 -2.62 -25.75
C GLY A 459 4.29 -1.17 -25.44
N ARG A 460 4.37 -0.29 -26.46
CA ARG A 460 4.01 1.12 -26.34
C ARG A 460 2.53 1.32 -25.99
N LYS A 461 1.60 0.52 -26.53
CA LYS A 461 0.18 0.57 -26.12
C LYS A 461 -0.02 0.30 -24.63
N LYS A 462 0.69 -0.69 -24.08
CA LYS A 462 0.65 -0.97 -22.63
C LYS A 462 1.24 0.17 -21.80
N ASP A 463 2.32 0.79 -22.27
CA ASP A 463 2.89 1.97 -21.62
C ASP A 463 1.94 3.18 -21.68
N GLN A 464 1.21 3.37 -22.79
CA GLN A 464 0.18 4.39 -22.93
C GLN A 464 -0.95 4.19 -21.91
N GLU A 465 -1.46 2.96 -21.79
CA GLU A 465 -2.50 2.60 -20.83
C GLU A 465 -2.02 2.86 -19.40
N ARG A 466 -0.81 2.40 -19.06
CA ARG A 466 -0.19 2.64 -17.76
C ARG A 466 -0.06 4.13 -17.43
N PHE A 467 0.46 4.95 -18.34
CA PHE A 467 0.60 6.38 -18.10
C PHE A 467 -0.75 7.09 -18.01
N SER A 468 -1.73 6.69 -18.82
CA SER A 468 -3.11 7.18 -18.74
C SER A 468 -3.72 6.89 -17.36
N ASP A 469 -3.55 5.68 -16.85
CA ASP A 469 -4.03 5.28 -15.52
C ASP A 469 -3.31 6.04 -14.40
N GLU A 470 -1.98 6.21 -14.50
CA GLU A 470 -1.21 7.01 -13.55
C GLU A 470 -1.65 8.49 -13.55
N ILE A 471 -1.99 9.06 -14.71
CA ILE A 471 -2.56 10.41 -14.84
C ILE A 471 -3.94 10.47 -14.18
N ASN A 472 -4.81 9.51 -14.44
CA ASN A 472 -6.16 9.48 -13.85
C ASN A 472 -6.10 9.36 -12.32
N ASN A 473 -5.25 8.49 -11.80
CA ASN A 473 -5.01 8.36 -10.36
C ASN A 473 -4.47 9.66 -9.76
N THR A 474 -3.53 10.33 -10.45
CA THR A 474 -2.98 11.62 -10.00
C THR A 474 -4.02 12.72 -10.03
N LYS A 475 -4.91 12.75 -11.03
CA LYS A 475 -6.05 13.68 -11.11
C LYS A 475 -7.05 13.48 -9.97
N GLN A 476 -7.41 12.23 -9.66
CA GLN A 476 -8.29 11.92 -8.52
C GLN A 476 -7.66 12.35 -7.19
N ARG A 477 -6.35 12.09 -7.01
CA ARG A 477 -5.61 12.57 -5.84
C ARG A 477 -5.61 14.09 -5.76
N LEU A 478 -5.39 14.80 -6.87
CA LEU A 478 -5.44 16.26 -6.91
C LEU A 478 -6.80 16.80 -6.51
N ALA A 479 -7.89 16.23 -7.05
CA ALA A 479 -9.24 16.64 -6.68
C ALA A 479 -9.51 16.46 -5.17
N ALA A 480 -9.03 15.36 -4.58
CA ALA A 480 -9.16 15.12 -3.14
C ALA A 480 -8.35 16.13 -2.30
N LEU A 481 -7.10 16.42 -2.69
CA LEU A 481 -6.27 17.41 -2.01
C LEU A 481 -6.85 18.84 -2.13
N GLU A 482 -7.35 19.21 -3.31
CA GLU A 482 -8.01 20.51 -3.53
C GLU A 482 -9.28 20.65 -2.69
N PHE A 483 -10.10 19.60 -2.59
CA PHE A 483 -11.27 19.57 -1.71
C PHE A 483 -10.90 19.67 -0.23
N ASN A 484 -9.86 18.95 0.21
CA ASN A 484 -9.36 19.05 1.58
C ASN A 484 -8.88 20.47 1.90
N LEU A 485 -8.15 21.10 0.97
CA LEU A 485 -7.69 22.49 1.12
C LEU A 485 -8.87 23.45 1.27
N GLU A 486 -9.93 23.29 0.47
CA GLU A 486 -11.13 24.12 0.55
C GLU A 486 -11.87 23.92 1.88
N THR A 487 -11.96 22.68 2.35
CA THR A 487 -12.56 22.34 3.65
C THR A 487 -11.78 23.00 4.80
N ILE A 488 -10.45 22.88 4.81
CA ILE A 488 -9.59 23.49 5.84
C ILE A 488 -9.70 25.03 5.82
N LYS A 489 -9.82 25.64 4.63
CA LYS A 489 -10.04 27.10 4.51
C LYS A 489 -11.40 27.53 5.07
N ALA A 490 -12.45 26.74 4.84
CA ALA A 490 -13.77 27.02 5.41
C ALA A 490 -13.75 26.91 6.95
N GLU A 491 -13.12 25.87 7.50
CA GLU A 491 -12.95 25.68 8.95
C GLU A 491 -12.12 26.81 9.59
N GLU A 492 -11.05 27.26 8.92
CA GLU A 492 -10.27 28.41 9.37
C GLU A 492 -11.11 29.69 9.41
N SER A 493 -11.89 29.96 8.36
CA SER A 493 -12.77 31.13 8.29
C SER A 493 -13.81 31.11 9.41
N GLU A 494 -14.45 29.96 9.67
CA GLU A 494 -15.42 29.81 10.75
C GLU A 494 -14.77 30.04 12.13
N ALA A 495 -13.55 29.54 12.34
CA ALA A 495 -12.80 29.76 13.58
C ALA A 495 -12.47 31.25 13.77
N VAL A 496 -12.09 31.97 12.71
CA VAL A 496 -11.83 33.41 12.74
C VAL A 496 -13.10 34.19 13.09
N GLU A 497 -14.24 33.89 12.45
CA GLU A 497 -15.52 34.53 12.76
C GLU A 497 -15.95 34.30 14.22
N LYS A 498 -15.74 33.08 14.76
CA LYS A 498 -16.01 32.78 16.18
C LYS A 498 -15.12 33.60 17.12
N ILE A 499 -13.85 33.80 16.78
CA ILE A 499 -12.95 34.64 17.57
C ILE A 499 -13.44 36.10 17.57
N GLU A 500 -13.83 36.64 16.41
CA GLU A 500 -14.40 37.98 16.34
C GLU A 500 -15.67 38.11 17.18
N PHE A 501 -16.57 37.13 17.07
CA PHE A 501 -17.77 37.06 17.90
C PHE A 501 -17.45 37.10 19.41
N PHE A 502 -16.57 36.22 19.90
CA PHE A 502 -16.19 36.21 21.31
C PHE A 502 -15.48 37.49 21.76
N ASN A 503 -14.67 38.12 20.90
CA ASN A 503 -14.06 39.41 21.21
C ASN A 503 -15.11 40.51 21.39
N THR A 504 -16.16 40.54 20.56
CA THR A 504 -17.24 41.52 20.73
C THR A 504 -17.99 41.30 22.05
N ASP A 505 -18.25 40.05 22.45
CA ASP A 505 -18.92 39.75 23.71
C ASP A 505 -18.04 40.02 24.94
N ILE A 506 -16.73 39.76 24.86
CA ILE A 506 -15.78 40.20 25.89
C ILE A 506 -15.83 41.71 26.07
N SER A 507 -15.88 42.50 24.98
CA SER A 507 -15.97 43.96 25.07
C SER A 507 -17.26 44.42 25.74
N LYS A 508 -18.42 43.81 25.43
CA LYS A 508 -19.69 44.11 26.12
C LYS A 508 -19.60 43.78 27.61
N LYS A 509 -19.07 42.59 27.95
CA LYS A 509 -18.90 42.14 29.34
C LYS A 509 -17.91 43.00 30.11
N GLU A 510 -16.88 43.56 29.47
CA GLU A 510 -15.98 44.55 30.07
C GLU A 510 -16.70 45.84 30.46
N GLN A 511 -17.60 46.32 29.62
CA GLN A 511 -18.42 47.48 29.95
C GLN A 511 -19.37 47.20 31.12
N GLU A 512 -19.98 46.01 31.16
CA GLU A 512 -20.80 45.58 32.30
C GLU A 512 -19.99 45.44 33.59
N GLU A 513 -18.79 44.85 33.51
CA GLU A 513 -17.85 44.70 34.64
C GLU A 513 -17.53 46.06 35.26
N LEU A 514 -17.16 47.04 34.42
CA LEU A 514 -16.88 48.43 34.85
C LEU A 514 -18.11 49.11 35.47
N ARG A 515 -19.31 48.81 34.96
CA ARG A 515 -20.55 49.35 35.52
C ARG A 515 -20.84 48.77 36.89
N ILE A 516 -20.72 47.44 37.05
CA ILE A 516 -20.98 46.76 38.32
C ILE A 516 -19.91 47.13 39.35
N SER A 517 -18.64 47.24 38.97
CA SER A 517 -17.58 47.63 39.91
C SER A 517 -17.81 49.02 40.50
N ARG A 518 -18.29 49.98 39.70
CA ARG A 518 -18.73 51.31 40.20
C ARG A 518 -19.89 51.19 41.18
N ILE A 519 -20.91 50.40 40.86
CA ILE A 519 -22.05 50.19 41.76
C ILE A 519 -21.60 49.56 43.09
N ILE A 520 -20.68 48.59 43.05
CA ILE A 520 -20.11 47.98 44.26
C ILE A 520 -19.36 49.04 45.09
N SER A 521 -18.59 49.92 44.44
CA SER A 521 -17.89 51.04 45.10
C SER A 521 -18.88 51.99 45.80
N ASP A 522 -19.98 52.34 45.12
CA ASP A 522 -21.01 53.20 45.70
C ASP A 522 -21.69 52.53 46.92
N PHE A 523 -21.89 51.21 46.88
CA PHE A 523 -22.41 50.45 48.01
C PHE A 523 -21.41 50.37 49.17
N THR A 524 -20.12 50.21 48.92
CA THR A 524 -19.09 50.26 49.97
C THR A 524 -19.08 51.62 50.67
N ASP A 525 -19.12 52.71 49.91
CA ASP A 525 -19.10 54.06 50.48
C ASP A 525 -20.35 54.31 51.35
N LYS A 526 -21.53 53.91 50.88
CA LYS A 526 -22.79 54.01 51.65
C LYS A 526 -22.77 53.16 52.92
N ARG A 527 -22.19 51.97 52.86
CA ARG A 527 -22.05 51.07 54.02
C ARG A 527 -21.10 51.65 55.06
N ASP A 528 -19.95 52.18 54.64
CA ASP A 528 -18.98 52.77 55.55
C ASP A 528 -19.56 53.99 56.27
N GLN A 529 -20.33 54.82 55.56
CA GLN A 529 -21.10 55.92 56.16
C GLN A 529 -22.15 55.40 57.16
N SER A 530 -22.94 54.39 56.77
CA SER A 530 -23.96 53.77 57.65
C SER A 530 -23.34 53.22 58.93
N ARG A 531 -22.26 52.43 58.84
CA ARG A 531 -21.53 51.89 59.99
C ARG A 531 -20.98 52.98 60.91
N ALA A 532 -20.38 54.03 60.35
CA ALA A 532 -19.89 55.14 61.16
C ALA A 532 -21.03 55.79 61.98
N THR A 533 -22.22 55.98 61.37
CA THR A 533 -23.38 56.53 62.09
C THR A 533 -23.94 55.57 63.15
N ILE A 534 -23.94 54.25 62.90
CA ILE A 534 -24.34 53.24 63.89
C ILE A 534 -23.40 53.27 65.09
N GLU A 535 -22.09 53.22 64.87
CA GLU A 535 -21.08 53.25 65.94
C GLU A 535 -21.14 54.53 66.79
N GLU A 536 -21.41 55.68 66.18
CA GLU A 536 -21.59 56.94 66.89
C GLU A 536 -22.83 56.89 67.79
N ARG A 537 -23.95 56.37 67.28
CA ARG A 537 -25.21 56.24 68.03
C ARG A 537 -25.13 55.18 69.13
N GLU A 538 -24.46 54.06 68.90
CA GLU A 538 -24.21 53.03 69.93
C GLU A 538 -23.31 53.56 71.06
N ARG A 539 -22.30 54.37 70.74
CA ARG A 539 -21.49 55.09 71.75
C ARG A 539 -22.34 56.06 72.57
N ALA A 540 -23.23 56.83 71.94
CA ALA A 540 -24.15 57.70 72.66
C ALA A 540 -25.13 56.91 73.56
N LEU A 541 -25.64 55.77 73.06
CA LEU A 541 -26.54 54.89 73.80
C LEU A 541 -25.86 54.27 75.04
N THR A 542 -24.63 53.78 74.90
CA THR A 542 -23.85 53.21 76.00
C THR A 542 -23.53 54.27 77.06
N GLY A 543 -23.18 55.50 76.65
CA GLY A 543 -23.03 56.63 77.57
C GLY A 543 -24.28 56.89 78.41
N LYS A 544 -25.46 56.94 77.79
CA LYS A 544 -26.74 57.14 78.50
C LYS A 544 -27.15 55.96 79.38
N LYS A 545 -26.80 54.71 79.02
CA LYS A 545 -27.04 53.53 79.89
C LYS A 545 -26.22 53.60 81.18
N ILE A 546 -24.97 54.06 81.09
CA ILE A 546 -24.10 54.24 82.26
C ILE A 546 -24.68 55.32 83.19
N GLU A 547 -25.13 56.44 82.61
CA GLU A 547 -25.77 57.53 83.36
C GLU A 547 -27.07 57.07 84.06
N LEU A 548 -27.90 56.28 83.37
CA LEU A 548 -29.10 55.69 83.95
C LEU A 548 -28.78 54.76 85.14
N ALA A 549 -27.80 53.85 84.97
CA ALA A 549 -27.41 52.92 86.03
C ALA A 549 -26.86 53.64 87.27
N ALA A 550 -26.06 54.70 87.08
CA ALA A 550 -25.53 55.50 88.18
C ALA A 550 -26.64 56.25 88.95
N LEU A 551 -27.67 56.75 88.25
CA LEU A 551 -28.83 57.40 88.87
C LEU A 551 -29.74 56.40 89.60
N GLU A 552 -29.96 55.21 89.04
CA GLU A 552 -30.73 54.15 89.70
C GLU A 552 -30.05 53.66 90.98
N GLU A 553 -28.72 53.48 90.97
CA GLU A 553 -27.94 53.11 92.15
C GLU A 553 -28.00 54.19 93.25
N LYS A 554 -27.91 55.47 92.86
CA LYS A 554 -28.04 56.60 93.79
C LYS A 554 -29.43 56.65 94.43
N ARG A 555 -30.49 56.49 93.64
CA ARG A 555 -31.87 56.39 94.15
C ARG A 555 -32.02 55.26 95.18
N ASP A 556 -31.45 54.09 94.89
CA ASP A 556 -31.51 52.94 95.82
C ASP A 556 -30.71 53.15 97.09
N ALA A 557 -29.63 53.94 97.04
CA ALA A 557 -28.91 54.37 98.23
C ALA A 557 -29.77 55.34 99.08
N ASP A 558 -30.41 56.33 98.45
CA ASP A 558 -31.25 57.33 99.12
C ASP A 558 -32.50 56.69 99.76
N LEU A 559 -33.16 55.74 99.08
CA LEU A 559 -34.28 54.97 99.64
C LEU A 559 -33.88 54.10 100.84
N ARG A 560 -32.69 53.49 100.79
CA ARG A 560 -32.15 52.72 101.93
C ARG A 560 -31.80 53.63 103.12
N ALA A 561 -31.28 54.83 102.87
CA ALA A 561 -31.00 55.81 103.90
C ALA A 561 -32.30 56.29 104.58
N LEU A 562 -33.35 56.57 103.79
CA LEU A 562 -34.68 56.92 104.29
C LEU A 562 -35.28 55.85 105.19
N ALA A 563 -35.22 54.58 104.79
CA ALA A 563 -35.73 53.47 105.59
C ALA A 563 -34.97 53.31 106.93
N ARG A 564 -33.66 53.57 106.95
CA ARG A 564 -32.85 53.56 108.19
C ARG A 564 -33.24 54.70 109.12
N LEU A 565 -33.29 55.93 108.62
CA LEU A 565 -33.65 57.11 109.41
C LEU A 565 -35.08 57.02 109.99
N GLN A 566 -36.02 56.43 109.24
CA GLN A 566 -37.38 56.18 109.73
C GLN A 566 -37.41 55.15 110.89
N ASN A 567 -36.59 54.10 110.81
CA ASN A 567 -36.47 53.13 111.90
C ASN A 567 -35.83 53.75 113.15
N ASP A 568 -34.81 54.61 112.98
CA ASP A 568 -34.16 55.31 114.09
C ASP A 568 -35.10 56.30 114.79
N ILE A 569 -36.01 56.95 114.07
CA ILE A 569 -37.07 57.76 114.69
C ILE A 569 -38.04 56.89 115.49
N ASN A 570 -38.43 55.72 114.96
CA ASN A 570 -39.35 54.82 115.66
C ASN A 570 -38.75 54.26 116.95
N THR A 571 -37.46 53.93 116.98
CA THR A 571 -36.78 53.49 118.21
C THR A 571 -36.70 54.60 119.24
N ILE A 572 -36.34 55.83 118.85
CA ILE A 572 -36.31 56.99 119.75
C ILE A 572 -37.70 57.30 120.33
N VAL A 573 -38.76 57.18 119.52
CA VAL A 573 -40.14 57.39 120.00
C VAL A 573 -40.54 56.35 121.04
N ASN A 574 -40.17 55.09 120.84
CA ASN A 574 -40.44 54.02 121.80
C ASN A 574 -39.66 54.21 123.11
N GLU A 575 -38.40 54.68 123.04
CA GLU A 575 -37.59 55.00 124.23
C GLU A 575 -38.17 56.18 125.03
N ILE A 576 -38.66 57.22 124.36
CA ILE A 576 -39.34 58.35 125.02
C ILE A 576 -40.60 57.86 125.76
N ASN A 577 -41.43 57.04 125.10
CA ASN A 577 -42.66 56.53 125.69
C ASN A 577 -42.39 55.63 126.91
N ALA A 578 -41.40 54.75 126.83
CA ALA A 578 -41.00 53.89 127.96
C ALA A 578 -40.54 54.73 129.16
N LYS A 579 -39.82 55.84 128.93
CA LYS A 579 -39.37 56.76 129.98
C LYS A 579 -40.50 57.59 130.59
N GLU A 580 -41.48 58.01 129.79
CA GLU A 580 -42.68 58.70 130.31
C GLU A 580 -43.54 57.74 131.18
N GLU A 581 -43.63 56.46 130.81
CA GLU A 581 -44.26 55.42 131.63
C GLU A 581 -43.50 55.16 132.95
N GLU A 582 -42.16 55.11 132.94
CA GLU A 582 -41.34 54.98 134.16
C GLU A 582 -41.56 56.14 135.15
N ILE A 583 -41.73 57.37 134.66
CA ILE A 583 -42.01 58.56 135.49
C ILE A 583 -43.40 58.48 136.14
N THR A 584 -44.41 58.08 135.38
CA THR A 584 -45.79 57.94 135.91
C THR A 584 -45.90 56.84 136.95
N ALA A 585 -45.15 55.74 136.78
CA ALA A 585 -45.02 54.69 137.78
C ALA A 585 -44.31 55.17 139.07
N CYS A 586 -43.31 56.04 138.97
CA CYS A 586 -42.66 56.63 140.15
C CYS A 586 -43.62 57.53 140.95
N ASP A 587 -44.50 58.27 140.27
CA ASP A 587 -45.48 59.14 140.94
C ASP A 587 -46.57 58.35 141.68
N SER A 588 -47.02 57.21 141.13
CA SER A 588 -47.96 56.33 141.84
C SER A 588 -47.31 55.66 143.04
N GLN A 589 -46.03 55.22 142.91
CA GLN A 589 -45.29 54.60 144.01
C GLN A 589 -45.07 55.55 145.19
N ILE A 590 -44.79 56.84 144.95
CA ILE A 590 -44.66 57.83 146.03
C ILE A 590 -45.98 58.00 146.79
N SER A 591 -47.12 58.04 146.09
CA SER A 591 -48.45 58.17 146.69
C SER A 591 -48.85 56.94 147.51
N GLU A 592 -48.54 55.74 147.02
CA GLU A 592 -48.84 54.48 147.72
C GLU A 592 -47.96 54.28 148.97
N LEU A 593 -46.68 54.65 148.90
CA LEU A 593 -45.76 54.55 150.03
C LEU A 593 -46.15 55.47 151.19
N THR A 594 -46.71 56.66 150.92
CA THR A 594 -47.23 57.54 151.98
C THR A 594 -48.45 56.98 152.71
N ALA A 595 -49.32 56.24 152.02
CA ALA A 595 -50.47 55.58 152.64
C ALA A 595 -50.09 54.25 153.36
N SER A 596 -49.05 53.57 152.88
CA SER A 596 -48.50 52.36 153.49
C SER A 596 -47.90 52.64 154.87
N ILE A 597 -47.20 53.76 155.07
CA ILE A 597 -46.63 54.13 156.40
C ILE A 597 -47.72 54.24 157.48
N GLU A 598 -48.90 54.78 157.15
CA GLU A 598 -50.00 54.93 158.10
C GLU A 598 -50.63 53.58 158.49
N THR A 599 -50.63 52.59 157.59
CA THR A 599 -51.25 51.27 157.81
C THR A 599 -50.31 50.25 158.45
N GLU A 600 -49.00 50.33 158.18
CA GLU A 600 -47.98 49.44 158.74
C GLU A 600 -47.77 49.66 160.27
N THR A 601 -47.96 50.89 160.77
CA THR A 601 -47.89 51.19 162.22
C THR A 601 -48.97 50.51 163.06
N ALA A 602 -50.13 50.18 162.48
CA ALA A 602 -51.23 49.53 163.17
C ALA A 602 -51.10 47.99 163.20
N SER A 603 -50.47 47.39 162.17
CA SER A 603 -50.44 45.94 161.93
C SER A 603 -49.24 45.23 162.58
N LEU A 604 -48.21 45.96 163.01
CA LEU A 604 -47.07 45.41 163.79
C LEU A 604 -47.46 44.79 165.14
N LYS A 605 -48.61 45.18 165.69
CA LYS A 605 -49.11 44.63 166.95
C LYS A 605 -49.67 43.20 166.85
N GLU A 606 -49.99 42.71 165.64
CA GLU A 606 -50.76 41.47 165.46
C GLU A 606 -49.92 40.28 164.94
N PHE A 607 -48.93 40.54 164.10
CA PHE A 607 -48.27 39.46 163.34
C PHE A 607 -47.28 38.57 164.12
N TYR A 608 -46.81 38.96 165.32
CA TYR A 608 -45.91 38.12 166.15
C TYR A 608 -46.48 36.74 166.54
N GLY A 609 -47.77 36.45 166.30
CA GLY A 609 -48.40 35.18 166.65
C GLY A 609 -48.34 34.03 165.62
N ASN A 610 -48.16 34.27 164.31
CA ASN A 610 -48.66 33.32 163.29
C ASN A 610 -47.62 32.44 162.55
N LEU A 611 -46.38 32.39 163.01
CA LEU A 611 -45.25 32.17 162.12
C LEU A 611 -44.59 30.77 162.13
N GLU A 612 -44.84 29.99 163.17
CA GLU A 612 -44.02 28.83 163.45
C GLU A 612 -44.37 27.61 162.57
N ASN A 613 -45.52 27.62 161.90
CA ASN A 613 -46.20 26.39 161.48
C ASN A 613 -45.89 25.89 160.06
N GLN A 614 -45.24 26.65 159.20
CA GLN A 614 -45.52 26.50 157.76
C GLN A 614 -44.34 25.90 156.93
N GLU A 615 -43.05 26.02 157.34
CA GLU A 615 -41.77 25.87 156.56
C GLU A 615 -41.38 24.53 155.88
N THR A 616 -42.12 23.43 156.06
CA THR A 616 -41.59 22.08 155.79
C THR A 616 -42.03 21.40 154.47
N ALA A 617 -42.98 21.93 153.71
CA ALA A 617 -43.76 21.13 152.75
C ALA A 617 -43.34 21.15 151.26
N LEU A 618 -42.22 21.77 150.86
CA LEU A 618 -42.14 22.38 149.51
C LEU A 618 -41.12 21.86 148.49
N ASN A 619 -40.07 21.17 148.94
CA ASN A 619 -38.89 20.92 148.11
C ASN A 619 -38.97 19.68 147.19
N GLU A 620 -39.99 18.83 147.31
CA GLU A 620 -40.00 17.51 146.63
C GLU A 620 -40.40 17.53 145.14
N GLN A 621 -40.97 18.62 144.61
CA GLN A 621 -41.78 18.53 143.39
C GLN A 621 -41.09 18.96 142.06
N LYS A 622 -39.91 19.59 142.06
CA LYS A 622 -39.29 20.24 140.86
C LYS A 622 -38.45 19.34 139.90
N ALA A 623 -38.24 18.04 140.16
CA ALA A 623 -37.22 17.26 139.46
C ALA A 623 -37.63 16.50 138.16
N GLY A 624 -38.92 16.46 137.77
CA GLY A 624 -39.41 15.52 136.73
C GLY A 624 -39.50 16.01 135.27
N GLN A 625 -39.41 17.30 134.97
CA GLN A 625 -39.90 17.87 133.69
C GLN A 625 -38.87 17.88 132.53
N SER A 626 -37.59 17.60 132.77
CA SER A 626 -36.49 17.84 131.82
C SER A 626 -36.26 16.77 130.72
N ASN A 627 -36.91 15.61 130.73
CA ASN A 627 -36.52 14.45 129.87
C ASN A 627 -37.31 14.29 128.54
N ILE A 628 -38.27 15.14 128.20
CA ILE A 628 -39.22 14.89 127.10
C ILE A 628 -38.89 15.65 125.79
N GLU A 629 -37.98 16.64 125.80
CA GLU A 629 -37.74 17.54 124.65
C GLU A 629 -36.79 17.02 123.55
N GLU A 630 -36.03 15.93 123.76
CA GLU A 630 -34.96 15.51 122.84
C GLU A 630 -35.39 14.72 121.58
N GLY A 631 -36.59 14.11 121.55
CA GLY A 631 -36.99 13.16 120.50
C GLY A 631 -37.51 13.74 119.16
N LEU A 632 -37.85 15.04 119.10
CA LEU A 632 -38.58 15.60 117.95
C LEU A 632 -37.69 15.96 116.73
N LYS A 633 -36.37 16.08 116.94
CA LYS A 633 -35.42 16.61 115.93
C LYS A 633 -34.93 15.60 114.87
N SER A 634 -35.18 14.29 115.01
CA SER A 634 -34.60 13.26 114.13
C SER A 634 -35.42 12.92 112.87
N GLN A 635 -36.74 13.14 112.87
CA GLN A 635 -37.62 12.69 111.78
C GLN A 635 -37.71 13.63 110.55
N GLU A 636 -37.24 14.89 110.63
CA GLU A 636 -37.34 15.84 109.51
C GLU A 636 -36.26 15.67 108.41
N ASN A 637 -35.15 14.97 108.69
CA ASN A 637 -34.03 14.86 107.75
C ASN A 637 -34.17 13.76 106.68
N GLU A 638 -34.98 12.71 106.89
CA GLU A 638 -35.08 11.57 105.94
C GLU A 638 -35.94 11.86 104.69
N LEU A 639 -36.83 12.86 104.73
CA LEU A 639 -37.81 13.13 103.67
C LEU A 639 -37.23 13.87 102.45
N ARG A 640 -36.03 14.46 102.59
CA ARG A 640 -35.40 15.32 101.58
C ARG A 640 -34.59 14.54 100.52
N ASP A 641 -34.08 13.36 100.87
CA ASP A 641 -33.21 12.55 99.99
C ASP A 641 -33.96 11.67 98.97
N VAL A 642 -35.22 11.33 99.22
CA VAL A 642 -36.03 10.45 98.34
C VAL A 642 -36.52 11.17 97.08
N LYS A 643 -36.74 12.50 97.13
CA LYS A 643 -37.22 13.29 95.98
C LYS A 643 -36.18 13.47 94.86
N ARG A 644 -34.88 13.55 95.17
CA ARG A 644 -33.81 13.73 94.18
C ARG A 644 -33.59 12.51 93.28
N LYS A 645 -33.85 11.30 93.76
CA LYS A 645 -33.63 10.05 93.01
C LYS A 645 -34.71 9.77 91.95
N LEU A 646 -35.89 10.39 92.05
CA LEU A 646 -37.02 10.15 91.14
C LEU A 646 -36.86 10.88 89.79
N ASP A 647 -36.29 12.09 89.79
CA ASP A 647 -36.16 12.92 88.57
C ASP A 647 -35.05 12.41 87.63
N ASP A 648 -33.97 11.83 88.17
CA ASP A 648 -32.84 11.27 87.41
C ASP A 648 -33.23 10.02 86.59
N HIS A 649 -34.19 9.22 87.06
CA HIS A 649 -34.66 8.02 86.36
C HIS A 649 -35.62 8.36 85.21
N ARG A 650 -36.29 9.52 85.23
CA ARG A 650 -37.21 9.93 84.15
C ARG A 650 -36.48 10.40 82.89
N GLN A 651 -35.36 11.12 83.02
CA GLN A 651 -34.56 11.56 81.86
C GLN A 651 -33.93 10.39 81.09
N LYS A 652 -33.42 9.37 81.80
CA LYS A 652 -32.82 8.17 81.17
C LYS A 652 -33.82 7.35 80.37
N SER A 653 -35.10 7.35 80.75
CA SER A 653 -36.15 6.62 80.04
C SER A 653 -36.50 7.26 78.69
N THR A 654 -36.55 8.58 78.62
CA THR A 654 -36.87 9.31 77.37
C THR A 654 -35.73 9.25 76.35
N GLU A 655 -34.48 9.20 76.82
CA GLU A 655 -33.29 9.10 75.95
C GLU A 655 -33.22 7.73 75.26
N MET A 656 -33.54 6.65 76.00
CA MET A 656 -33.58 5.28 75.46
C MET A 656 -34.72 5.08 74.45
N GLU A 657 -35.84 5.79 74.59
CA GLU A 657 -36.98 5.67 73.68
C GLU A 657 -36.70 6.30 72.30
N ILE A 658 -35.92 7.39 72.27
CA ILE A 658 -35.45 8.03 71.04
C ILE A 658 -34.46 7.11 70.29
N LEU A 659 -33.51 6.51 71.00
CA LEU A 659 -32.54 5.55 70.45
C LEU A 659 -33.22 4.32 69.82
N CYS A 660 -34.28 3.80 70.45
CA CYS A 660 -35.07 2.68 69.88
C CYS A 660 -35.78 3.06 68.57
N ARG A 661 -36.29 4.28 68.43
CA ARG A 661 -36.92 4.73 67.16
C ARG A 661 -35.91 4.95 66.05
N GLU A 662 -34.75 5.52 66.37
CA GLU A 662 -33.68 5.75 65.40
C GLU A 662 -33.11 4.42 64.85
N THR A 663 -32.93 3.43 65.71
CA THR A 663 -32.47 2.08 65.31
C THR A 663 -33.47 1.34 64.42
N VAL A 664 -34.77 1.46 64.65
CA VAL A 664 -35.80 0.87 63.77
C VAL A 664 -35.79 1.50 62.38
N LEU A 665 -35.72 2.83 62.30
CA LEU A 665 -35.66 3.58 61.03
C LEU A 665 -34.38 3.26 60.24
N ASN A 666 -33.25 3.10 60.93
CA ASN A 666 -31.99 2.68 60.32
C ASN A 666 -32.05 1.25 59.79
N ALA A 667 -32.71 0.32 60.49
CA ALA A 667 -32.90 -1.05 60.02
C ALA A 667 -33.76 -1.12 58.74
N GLU A 668 -34.87 -0.37 58.69
CA GLU A 668 -35.73 -0.29 57.49
C GLU A 668 -34.98 0.31 56.29
N ASN A 669 -34.20 1.37 56.50
CA ASN A 669 -33.35 1.97 55.46
C ASN A 669 -32.26 1.02 54.98
N LEU A 670 -31.71 0.17 55.86
CA LEU A 670 -30.69 -0.82 55.51
C LEU A 670 -31.27 -1.90 54.61
N VAL A 671 -32.44 -2.45 54.97
CA VAL A 671 -33.15 -3.46 54.17
C VAL A 671 -33.51 -2.91 52.80
N ARG A 672 -34.04 -1.67 52.74
CA ARG A 672 -34.37 -1.00 51.47
C ARG A 672 -33.15 -0.70 50.60
N SER A 673 -32.03 -0.32 51.22
CA SER A 673 -30.78 -0.06 50.50
C SER A 673 -30.16 -1.35 49.95
N ILE A 674 -30.33 -2.48 50.64
CA ILE A 674 -29.82 -3.78 50.19
C ILE A 674 -30.62 -4.29 49.00
N THR A 675 -31.95 -4.18 49.05
CA THR A 675 -32.82 -4.55 47.92
C THR A 675 -32.60 -3.65 46.70
N GLU A 676 -32.53 -2.32 46.88
CA GLU A 676 -32.32 -1.39 45.75
C GLU A 676 -30.92 -1.47 45.10
N LYS A 677 -29.85 -1.75 45.87
CA LYS A 677 -28.46 -1.75 45.34
C LYS A 677 -27.97 -3.11 44.86
N TYR A 678 -28.47 -4.20 45.43
CA TYR A 678 -27.93 -5.54 45.17
C TYR A 678 -28.97 -6.52 44.64
N ASP A 679 -30.26 -6.15 44.56
CA ASP A 679 -31.38 -6.97 44.04
C ASP A 679 -31.49 -8.35 44.72
N VAL A 680 -31.19 -8.40 46.02
CA VAL A 680 -31.21 -9.62 46.83
C VAL A 680 -32.34 -9.58 47.87
N ASP A 681 -33.05 -10.69 48.01
CA ASP A 681 -34.08 -10.90 49.03
C ASP A 681 -33.46 -11.15 50.43
N TRP A 682 -33.65 -10.18 51.34
CA TRP A 682 -33.07 -10.15 52.68
C TRP A 682 -33.60 -11.26 53.60
N GLU A 683 -34.87 -11.64 53.47
CA GLU A 683 -35.49 -12.66 54.34
C GLU A 683 -34.95 -14.08 54.06
N GLY A 684 -34.65 -14.39 52.79
CA GLY A 684 -34.11 -15.70 52.40
C GLY A 684 -32.70 -15.97 52.93
N MET A 685 -31.86 -14.92 53.06
CA MET A 685 -30.45 -15.05 53.46
C MET A 685 -30.24 -15.20 54.97
N PHE A 686 -31.20 -14.81 55.80
CA PHE A 686 -31.06 -14.89 57.27
C PHE A 686 -30.88 -16.33 57.77
N SER A 687 -31.50 -17.29 57.07
CA SER A 687 -31.45 -18.72 57.40
C SER A 687 -30.05 -19.35 57.21
N ALA A 688 -29.21 -18.77 56.35
CA ALA A 688 -27.85 -19.22 56.05
C ALA A 688 -26.77 -18.32 56.68
N PHE A 689 -27.16 -17.33 57.48
CA PHE A 689 -26.25 -16.35 58.04
C PHE A 689 -25.36 -16.98 59.13
N THR A 690 -24.05 -16.94 58.90
CA THR A 690 -23.04 -17.25 59.92
C THR A 690 -22.26 -16.00 60.22
N LYS A 691 -22.13 -15.66 61.50
CA LYS A 691 -21.41 -14.46 61.93
C LYS A 691 -19.95 -14.59 61.54
N VAL A 692 -19.51 -13.74 60.63
CA VAL A 692 -18.13 -13.66 60.17
C VAL A 692 -17.35 -12.79 61.16
N ASP A 693 -16.15 -13.24 61.55
CA ASP A 693 -15.29 -12.51 62.48
C ASP A 693 -14.85 -11.15 61.89
N GLU A 694 -14.64 -10.14 62.75
CA GLU A 694 -14.29 -8.77 62.33
C GLU A 694 -13.04 -8.71 61.45
N GLU A 695 -12.04 -9.56 61.71
CA GLU A 695 -10.83 -9.68 60.87
C GLU A 695 -11.17 -10.16 59.44
N LYS A 696 -12.16 -11.05 59.32
CA LYS A 696 -12.54 -11.62 58.03
C LYS A 696 -13.47 -10.69 57.25
N ILE A 697 -14.26 -9.86 57.93
CA ILE A 697 -15.00 -8.75 57.32
C ILE A 697 -14.03 -7.69 56.79
N ALA A 698 -12.98 -7.34 57.55
CA ALA A 698 -11.95 -6.40 57.10
C ALA A 698 -11.22 -6.93 55.84
N TYR A 699 -10.83 -8.21 55.84
CA TYR A 699 -10.22 -8.86 54.67
C TYR A 699 -11.15 -8.88 53.45
N LEU A 700 -12.44 -9.21 53.64
CA LEU A 700 -13.42 -9.26 52.55
C LEU A 700 -13.72 -7.87 51.99
N ASN A 701 -13.78 -6.83 52.82
CA ASN A 701 -13.93 -5.44 52.36
C ASN A 701 -12.69 -4.96 51.60
N GLU A 702 -11.49 -5.31 52.06
CA GLU A 702 -10.26 -5.00 51.32
C GLU A 702 -10.22 -5.73 49.97
N SER A 703 -10.65 -7.00 49.94
CA SER A 703 -10.79 -7.77 48.70
C SER A 703 -11.84 -7.15 47.77
N LEU A 704 -13.01 -6.79 48.29
CA LEU A 704 -14.09 -6.17 47.51
C LEU A 704 -13.67 -4.83 46.92
N GLU A 705 -12.92 -4.02 47.67
CA GLU A 705 -12.41 -2.74 47.19
C GLU A 705 -11.30 -2.94 46.15
N LYS A 706 -10.42 -3.93 46.34
CA LYS A 706 -9.45 -4.35 45.31
C LYS A 706 -10.17 -4.86 44.05
N ASP A 707 -11.21 -5.65 44.21
CA ASP A 707 -11.99 -6.23 43.11
C ASP A 707 -12.81 -5.15 42.37
N ARG A 708 -13.34 -4.15 43.09
CA ARG A 708 -13.97 -2.98 42.46
C ARG A 708 -12.96 -2.09 41.74
N GLN A 709 -11.77 -1.90 42.31
CA GLN A 709 -10.70 -1.17 41.65
C GLN A 709 -10.20 -1.91 40.42
N THR A 710 -10.07 -3.24 40.47
CA THR A 710 -9.70 -4.02 39.29
C THR A 710 -10.80 -3.91 38.23
N VAL A 711 -12.08 -4.09 38.57
CA VAL A 711 -13.20 -3.93 37.63
C VAL A 711 -13.28 -2.52 37.04
N ASN A 712 -13.08 -1.46 37.85
CA ASN A 712 -13.02 -0.09 37.33
C ASN A 712 -11.77 0.15 36.46
N SER A 713 -10.65 -0.51 36.75
CA SER A 713 -9.43 -0.44 35.92
C SER A 713 -9.53 -1.22 34.61
N PHE A 714 -10.44 -2.21 34.52
CA PHE A 714 -10.74 -2.94 33.29
C PHE A 714 -11.40 -2.05 32.23
N GLY A 715 -12.00 -0.92 32.62
CA GLY A 715 -12.67 0.01 31.70
C GLY A 715 -13.93 -0.58 31.07
N GLU A 716 -14.44 0.05 30.00
CA GLU A 716 -15.58 -0.47 29.26
C GLU A 716 -15.19 -1.76 28.52
N VAL A 717 -15.87 -2.87 28.84
CA VAL A 717 -15.62 -4.16 28.21
C VAL A 717 -16.23 -4.17 26.82
N ASN A 718 -15.38 -4.11 25.78
CA ASN A 718 -15.81 -4.14 24.39
C ASN A 718 -16.26 -5.56 23.98
N LEU A 719 -17.57 -5.79 23.99
CA LEU A 719 -18.17 -7.08 23.58
C LEU A 719 -18.03 -7.37 22.07
N LEU A 720 -17.76 -6.36 21.24
CA LEU A 720 -17.50 -6.54 19.80
C LEU A 720 -16.08 -7.07 19.53
N ALA A 721 -15.16 -6.97 20.50
CA ALA A 721 -13.78 -7.42 20.34
C ALA A 721 -13.67 -8.92 20.06
N ILE A 722 -14.63 -9.73 20.50
CA ILE A 722 -14.66 -11.17 20.25
C ILE A 722 -14.96 -11.43 18.77
N SER A 723 -16.00 -10.79 18.22
CA SER A 723 -16.34 -10.90 16.79
C SER A 723 -15.26 -10.29 15.90
N GLU A 724 -14.70 -9.14 16.29
CA GLU A 724 -13.59 -8.51 15.55
C GLU A 724 -12.33 -9.38 15.58
N PHE A 725 -12.03 -10.04 16.70
CA PHE A 725 -10.95 -11.01 16.78
C PHE A 725 -11.19 -12.21 15.87
N GLU A 726 -12.42 -12.76 15.83
CA GLU A 726 -12.75 -13.87 14.94
C GLU A 726 -12.61 -13.47 13.45
N GLU A 727 -13.08 -12.27 13.07
CA GLU A 727 -12.90 -11.75 11.71
C GLU A 727 -11.43 -11.47 11.36
N LEU A 728 -10.66 -10.91 12.31
CA LEU A 728 -9.24 -10.65 12.11
C LEU A 728 -8.42 -11.94 12.09
N ASP A 729 -8.75 -12.93 12.91
CA ASP A 729 -8.07 -14.23 12.97
C ASP A 729 -8.34 -15.03 11.69
N THR A 730 -9.58 -15.03 11.18
CA THR A 730 -9.90 -15.67 9.89
C THR A 730 -9.14 -15.00 8.74
N ARG A 731 -9.09 -13.65 8.72
CA ARG A 731 -8.29 -12.91 7.73
C ARG A 731 -6.78 -13.16 7.88
N TYR A 732 -6.27 -13.21 9.10
CA TYR A 732 -4.87 -13.48 9.40
C TYR A 732 -4.46 -14.89 8.95
N LYS A 733 -5.28 -15.90 9.26
CA LYS A 733 -5.06 -17.29 8.83
C LYS A 733 -5.06 -17.40 7.31
N PHE A 734 -6.04 -16.81 6.63
CA PHE A 734 -6.09 -16.79 5.17
C PHE A 734 -4.84 -16.13 4.55
N LEU A 735 -4.44 -14.94 5.03
CA LEU A 735 -3.25 -14.26 4.54
C LEU A 735 -1.97 -15.03 4.85
N SER A 736 -1.88 -15.68 6.01
CA SER A 736 -0.73 -16.49 6.40
C SER A 736 -0.58 -17.73 5.52
N GLU A 737 -1.68 -18.40 5.17
CA GLU A 737 -1.68 -19.52 4.22
C GLU A 737 -1.26 -19.06 2.82
N GLN A 738 -1.78 -17.93 2.34
CA GLN A 738 -1.38 -17.35 1.05
C GLN A 738 0.12 -17.00 1.02
N ILE A 739 0.64 -16.38 2.08
CA ILE A 739 2.07 -16.06 2.20
C ILE A 739 2.92 -17.33 2.23
N ALA A 740 2.47 -18.37 2.93
CA ALA A 740 3.18 -19.65 2.99
C ALA A 740 3.24 -20.32 1.60
N ASP A 741 2.14 -20.31 0.84
CA ASP A 741 2.09 -20.88 -0.50
C ASP A 741 2.98 -20.12 -1.49
N LEU A 742 2.94 -18.78 -1.44
CA LEU A 742 3.77 -17.92 -2.28
C LEU A 742 5.27 -18.09 -1.98
N ASN A 743 5.64 -18.19 -0.70
CA ASN A 743 7.00 -18.52 -0.29
C ASN A 743 7.42 -19.93 -0.74
N SER A 744 6.51 -20.90 -0.75
CA SER A 744 6.80 -22.25 -1.25
C SER A 744 7.09 -22.26 -2.75
N SER A 745 6.32 -21.48 -3.51
CA SER A 745 6.48 -21.30 -4.96
C SER A 745 7.78 -20.56 -5.29
N LEU A 746 8.11 -19.51 -4.53
CA LEU A 746 9.36 -18.77 -4.65
C LEU A 746 10.56 -19.69 -4.40
N ASN A 747 10.54 -20.48 -3.32
CA ASN A 747 11.58 -21.44 -3.02
C ASN A 747 11.75 -22.49 -4.13
N THR A 748 10.66 -22.94 -4.74
CA THR A 748 10.68 -23.91 -5.85
C THR A 748 11.30 -23.31 -7.11
N LEU A 749 10.95 -22.06 -7.45
CA LEU A 749 11.56 -21.33 -8.56
C LEU A 749 13.05 -21.09 -8.33
N GLN A 750 13.45 -20.65 -7.13
CA GLN A 750 14.86 -20.46 -6.78
C GLN A 750 15.66 -21.78 -6.86
N ARG A 751 15.10 -22.90 -6.40
CA ARG A 751 15.72 -24.23 -6.56
C ARG A 751 15.88 -24.62 -8.04
N THR A 752 14.91 -24.26 -8.87
CA THR A 752 14.96 -24.54 -10.32
C THR A 752 16.03 -23.68 -10.99
N ILE A 753 16.09 -22.38 -10.70
CA ILE A 753 17.10 -21.45 -11.22
C ILE A 753 18.51 -21.92 -10.80
N THR A 754 18.71 -22.23 -9.52
CA THR A 754 20.02 -22.72 -9.03
C THR A 754 20.43 -24.03 -9.68
N ARG A 755 19.49 -24.95 -9.92
CA ARG A 755 19.76 -26.19 -10.66
C ARG A 755 20.13 -25.92 -12.11
N ILE A 756 19.40 -25.06 -12.82
CA ILE A 756 19.70 -24.70 -14.21
C ILE A 756 21.08 -24.03 -14.29
N ASN A 757 21.34 -23.04 -13.44
CA ASN A 757 22.62 -22.34 -13.39
C ASN A 757 23.78 -23.30 -13.10
N LYS A 758 23.59 -24.28 -12.19
CA LYS A 758 24.60 -25.31 -11.93
C LYS A 758 24.89 -26.15 -13.18
N ILE A 759 23.86 -26.61 -13.88
CA ILE A 759 24.02 -27.40 -15.12
C ILE A 759 24.72 -26.57 -16.21
N SER A 760 24.32 -25.31 -16.38
CA SER A 760 24.92 -24.40 -17.36
C SER A 760 26.40 -24.14 -17.04
N ARG A 761 26.76 -23.89 -15.77
CA ARG A 761 28.15 -23.71 -15.34
C ARG A 761 29.01 -24.95 -15.61
N THR A 762 28.50 -26.15 -15.29
CA THR A 762 29.22 -27.39 -15.57
C THR A 762 29.42 -27.59 -17.07
N ARG A 763 28.36 -27.42 -17.88
CA ARG A 763 28.46 -27.56 -19.34
C ARG A 763 29.42 -26.55 -19.95
N PHE A 764 29.35 -25.29 -19.53
CA PHE A 764 30.26 -24.25 -20.00
C PHE A 764 31.70 -24.59 -19.65
N ALA A 765 32.00 -24.92 -18.39
CA ALA A 765 33.35 -25.29 -17.95
C ALA A 765 33.91 -26.50 -18.72
N ASP A 766 33.11 -27.55 -18.89
CA ASP A 766 33.51 -28.76 -19.62
C ASP A 766 33.81 -28.45 -21.10
N THR A 767 32.94 -27.65 -21.75
CA THR A 767 33.14 -27.26 -23.14
C THR A 767 34.31 -26.30 -23.32
N PHE A 768 34.50 -25.35 -22.40
CA PHE A 768 35.57 -24.37 -22.43
C PHE A 768 36.93 -25.05 -22.25
N ALA A 769 37.05 -25.96 -21.27
CA ALA A 769 38.29 -26.70 -21.04
C ALA A 769 38.65 -27.54 -22.28
N ALA A 770 37.69 -28.25 -22.85
CA ALA A 770 37.92 -29.06 -24.04
C ALA A 770 38.30 -28.23 -25.28
N ILE A 771 37.64 -27.09 -25.51
CA ILE A 771 37.98 -26.17 -26.61
C ILE A 771 39.37 -25.55 -26.37
N ASN A 772 39.72 -25.19 -25.13
CA ASN A 772 41.03 -24.63 -24.79
C ASN A 772 42.16 -25.63 -25.04
N ASP A 773 41.94 -26.92 -24.75
CA ASP A 773 42.93 -27.96 -25.03
C ASP A 773 43.07 -28.21 -26.55
N CYS A 774 41.95 -28.27 -27.30
CA CYS A 774 42.00 -28.29 -28.75
C CYS A 774 42.67 -27.02 -29.34
N PHE A 775 42.50 -25.86 -28.70
CA PHE A 775 43.14 -24.61 -29.11
C PHE A 775 44.64 -24.62 -28.91
N LYS A 776 45.13 -25.13 -27.77
CA LYS A 776 46.58 -25.30 -27.54
C LYS A 776 47.21 -26.21 -28.60
N GLU A 777 46.55 -27.31 -28.94
CA GLU A 777 47.04 -28.27 -29.94
C GLU A 777 47.06 -27.67 -31.35
N VAL A 778 45.93 -27.10 -31.80
CA VAL A 778 45.78 -26.49 -33.12
C VAL A 778 46.75 -25.31 -33.27
N PHE A 779 46.85 -24.46 -32.25
CA PHE A 779 47.72 -23.28 -32.30
C PHE A 779 49.21 -23.66 -32.37
N ALA A 780 49.65 -24.69 -31.63
CA ALA A 780 51.02 -25.20 -31.70
C ALA A 780 51.35 -25.86 -33.06
N HIS A 781 50.34 -26.42 -33.74
CA HIS A 781 50.48 -26.96 -35.10
C HIS A 781 50.68 -25.86 -36.14
N ILE A 782 49.97 -24.73 -35.99
CA ILE A 782 50.09 -23.57 -36.88
C ILE A 782 51.40 -22.81 -36.64
N PHE A 783 51.82 -22.64 -35.39
CA PHE A 783 53.04 -21.91 -35.05
C PHE A 783 54.03 -22.82 -34.31
N PRO A 784 54.97 -23.49 -35.01
CA PRO A 784 55.95 -24.36 -34.38
C PRO A 784 56.78 -23.61 -33.32
N GLY A 785 56.59 -23.95 -32.04
CA GLY A 785 57.23 -23.29 -30.89
C GLY A 785 56.45 -22.14 -30.25
N GLY A 786 55.26 -21.81 -30.78
CA GLY A 786 54.30 -20.88 -30.18
C GLY A 786 53.39 -21.55 -29.16
N ARG A 787 52.70 -20.75 -28.33
CA ARG A 787 51.69 -21.20 -27.37
C ARG A 787 50.47 -20.30 -27.45
N GLY A 788 49.27 -20.88 -27.58
CA GLY A 788 48.01 -20.16 -27.52
C GLY A 788 47.13 -20.79 -26.44
N GLN A 789 46.48 -19.97 -25.63
CA GLN A 789 45.54 -20.42 -24.60
C GLN A 789 44.34 -19.48 -24.49
N LEU A 790 43.20 -20.03 -24.12
CA LEU A 790 42.00 -19.27 -23.78
C LEU A 790 42.00 -18.99 -22.28
N LEU A 791 41.71 -17.74 -21.92
CA LEU A 791 41.59 -17.25 -20.55
C LEU A 791 40.17 -16.72 -20.33
N LEU A 792 39.63 -16.96 -19.15
CA LEU A 792 38.37 -16.35 -18.73
C LEU A 792 38.69 -15.00 -18.11
N THR A 793 37.91 -13.96 -18.44
CA THR A 793 38.11 -12.62 -17.87
C THR A 793 37.79 -12.59 -16.37
N ASP A 794 36.84 -13.44 -15.94
CA ASP A 794 36.52 -13.72 -14.55
C ASP A 794 36.26 -15.22 -14.35
N GLU A 795 37.11 -15.89 -13.56
CA GLU A 795 36.99 -17.33 -13.28
C GLU A 795 35.91 -17.64 -12.23
N ASN A 796 35.43 -16.63 -11.48
CA ASN A 796 34.45 -16.83 -10.42
C ASN A 796 33.01 -16.83 -10.93
N ASP A 797 32.74 -16.24 -12.10
CA ASP A 797 31.40 -16.22 -12.70
C ASP A 797 31.34 -16.71 -14.15
N LEU A 798 31.31 -18.03 -14.29
CA LEU A 798 31.24 -18.73 -15.58
C LEU A 798 30.01 -18.41 -16.45
N LEU A 799 28.97 -17.73 -15.93
CA LEU A 799 27.77 -17.42 -16.73
C LEU A 799 27.82 -16.04 -17.40
N GLU A 800 28.57 -15.09 -16.83
CA GLU A 800 28.69 -13.72 -17.35
C GLU A 800 30.14 -13.36 -17.75
N THR A 801 31.09 -14.29 -17.60
CA THR A 801 32.50 -14.10 -17.96
C THR A 801 32.72 -14.02 -19.47
N GLY A 802 33.64 -13.15 -19.88
CA GLY A 802 34.17 -13.09 -21.24
C GLY A 802 35.28 -14.11 -21.46
N VAL A 803 35.60 -14.36 -22.74
CA VAL A 803 36.71 -15.22 -23.15
C VAL A 803 37.76 -14.37 -23.86
N ASP A 804 38.94 -14.30 -23.27
CA ASP A 804 40.13 -13.68 -23.86
C ASP A 804 41.06 -14.74 -24.43
N ILE A 805 41.82 -14.35 -25.45
CA ILE A 805 42.77 -15.22 -26.15
C ILE A 805 44.18 -14.67 -25.89
N ASP A 806 45.01 -15.47 -25.24
CA ASP A 806 46.40 -15.15 -24.92
C ASP A 806 47.34 -15.98 -25.80
N ILE A 807 48.19 -15.27 -26.55
CA ILE A 807 48.98 -15.86 -27.62
C ILE A 807 50.44 -15.46 -27.48
N GLN A 808 51.31 -16.45 -27.61
CA GLN A 808 52.75 -16.32 -27.65
C GLN A 808 53.29 -16.91 -28.96
N ILE A 809 53.78 -16.05 -29.84
CA ILE A 809 54.41 -16.43 -31.12
C ILE A 809 55.93 -16.63 -30.88
N PRO A 810 56.61 -17.56 -31.58
CA PRO A 810 58.05 -17.77 -31.43
C PRO A 810 58.85 -16.46 -31.52
N GLY A 811 59.65 -16.16 -30.48
CA GLY A 811 60.48 -14.95 -30.41
C GLY A 811 59.79 -13.68 -29.90
N LYS A 812 58.47 -13.69 -29.63
CA LYS A 812 57.71 -12.57 -29.03
C LYS A 812 57.16 -12.93 -27.63
N LYS A 813 56.87 -11.91 -26.81
CA LYS A 813 56.20 -12.10 -25.50
C LYS A 813 54.71 -12.38 -25.70
N ALA A 814 54.08 -13.03 -24.71
CA ALA A 814 52.63 -13.26 -24.70
C ALA A 814 51.87 -11.92 -24.73
N GLN A 815 50.90 -11.80 -25.63
CA GLN A 815 50.11 -10.58 -25.85
C GLN A 815 48.67 -10.93 -26.21
N SER A 816 47.73 -10.07 -25.80
CA SER A 816 46.31 -10.17 -26.17
C SER A 816 46.11 -9.92 -27.68
N VAL A 817 45.14 -10.59 -28.29
CA VAL A 817 44.84 -10.55 -29.74
C VAL A 817 44.73 -9.14 -30.29
N SER A 818 44.22 -8.17 -29.51
CA SER A 818 44.09 -6.76 -29.90
C SER A 818 45.39 -6.12 -30.39
N LEU A 819 46.54 -6.58 -29.89
CA LEU A 819 47.87 -6.01 -30.13
C LEU A 819 48.66 -6.71 -31.26
N LEU A 820 48.09 -7.74 -31.90
CA LEU A 820 48.74 -8.52 -32.96
C LEU A 820 48.61 -7.87 -34.36
N SER A 821 49.51 -8.27 -35.28
CA SER A 821 49.47 -7.87 -36.69
C SER A 821 48.21 -8.41 -37.40
N GLY A 822 47.76 -7.77 -38.47
CA GLY A 822 46.53 -8.15 -39.20
C GLY A 822 46.51 -9.61 -39.65
N GLY A 823 47.63 -10.13 -40.18
CA GLY A 823 47.75 -11.55 -40.57
C GLY A 823 47.78 -12.52 -39.38
N GLU A 824 48.44 -12.13 -38.28
CA GLU A 824 48.51 -12.94 -37.04
C GLU A 824 47.13 -13.04 -36.36
N LYS A 825 46.32 -11.97 -36.42
CA LYS A 825 44.93 -11.95 -35.92
C LYS A 825 44.03 -12.90 -36.71
N SER A 826 44.15 -12.89 -38.04
CA SER A 826 43.38 -13.78 -38.91
C SER A 826 43.72 -15.25 -38.63
N LEU A 827 45.00 -15.58 -38.49
CA LEU A 827 45.42 -16.95 -38.18
C LEU A 827 44.98 -17.43 -36.79
N ALA A 828 45.00 -16.56 -35.79
CA ALA A 828 44.50 -16.86 -34.45
C ALA A 828 42.98 -17.11 -34.41
N ALA A 829 42.21 -16.33 -35.17
CA ALA A 829 40.76 -16.53 -35.31
C ALA A 829 40.45 -17.85 -36.04
N VAL A 830 41.19 -18.15 -37.12
CA VAL A 830 41.11 -19.43 -37.84
C VAL A 830 41.43 -20.59 -36.90
N ALA A 831 42.51 -20.49 -36.11
CA ALA A 831 42.87 -21.50 -35.12
C ALA A 831 41.71 -21.79 -34.15
N LEU A 832 41.08 -20.74 -33.61
CA LEU A 832 39.95 -20.88 -32.68
C LEU A 832 38.74 -21.57 -33.33
N ILE A 833 38.38 -21.16 -34.54
CA ILE A 833 37.27 -21.75 -35.29
C ILE A 833 37.54 -23.24 -35.52
N PHE A 834 38.75 -23.60 -35.94
CA PHE A 834 39.12 -25.00 -36.14
C PHE A 834 39.16 -25.80 -34.83
N SER A 835 39.58 -25.22 -33.71
CA SER A 835 39.52 -25.89 -32.40
C SER A 835 38.10 -26.20 -31.96
N ILE A 836 37.15 -25.29 -32.23
CA ILE A 836 35.72 -25.52 -31.99
C ILE A 836 35.20 -26.64 -32.90
N LEU A 837 35.57 -26.62 -34.18
CA LEU A 837 35.19 -27.65 -35.15
C LEU A 837 35.82 -29.02 -34.85
N MET A 838 37.01 -29.07 -34.25
CA MET A 838 37.64 -30.32 -33.83
C MET A 838 36.96 -30.92 -32.58
N TYR A 839 36.50 -30.08 -31.65
CA TYR A 839 35.73 -30.52 -30.48
C TYR A 839 34.34 -31.05 -30.88
N ARG A 840 33.68 -30.41 -31.84
CA ARG A 840 32.43 -30.89 -32.46
C ARG A 840 32.56 -30.98 -33.99
N PRO A 841 33.01 -32.13 -34.53
CA PRO A 841 33.20 -32.28 -35.97
C PRO A 841 31.87 -32.15 -36.70
N SER A 842 31.81 -31.19 -37.61
CA SER A 842 30.71 -31.05 -38.58
C SER A 842 30.92 -32.08 -39.70
N PRO A 843 29.86 -32.74 -40.20
CA PRO A 843 30.00 -33.70 -41.30
C PRO A 843 30.53 -33.07 -42.60
N PHE A 844 30.27 -31.78 -42.82
CA PHE A 844 30.78 -31.01 -43.95
C PHE A 844 31.30 -29.65 -43.49
N LEU A 845 32.34 -29.15 -44.17
CA LEU A 845 32.92 -27.83 -43.98
C LEU A 845 33.12 -27.19 -45.36
N VAL A 846 32.55 -26.00 -45.56
CA VAL A 846 32.69 -25.23 -46.81
C VAL A 846 33.46 -23.95 -46.47
N LEU A 847 34.56 -23.72 -47.18
CA LEU A 847 35.45 -22.59 -46.98
C LEU A 847 35.56 -21.83 -48.31
N ASP A 848 35.15 -20.57 -48.31
CA ASP A 848 35.15 -19.71 -49.50
C ASP A 848 36.17 -18.58 -49.35
N GLU A 849 37.21 -18.58 -50.19
CA GLU A 849 38.29 -17.58 -50.27
C GLU A 849 38.97 -17.19 -48.94
N VAL A 850 38.98 -18.11 -47.96
CA VAL A 850 39.50 -17.86 -46.61
C VAL A 850 41.02 -17.59 -46.60
N ASP A 851 41.73 -18.06 -47.61
CA ASP A 851 43.18 -17.91 -47.79
C ASP A 851 43.59 -16.66 -48.59
N ALA A 852 42.63 -15.85 -49.08
CA ALA A 852 42.91 -14.64 -49.86
C ALA A 852 43.66 -13.56 -49.06
N ALA A 853 43.56 -13.58 -47.72
CA ALA A 853 44.23 -12.65 -46.81
C ALA A 853 45.51 -13.22 -46.16
N LEU A 854 45.93 -14.43 -46.53
CA LEU A 854 47.10 -15.12 -45.98
C LEU A 854 48.30 -15.00 -46.94
N ASP A 855 49.50 -14.88 -46.39
CA ASP A 855 50.75 -14.92 -47.17
C ASP A 855 51.18 -16.37 -47.44
N ASP A 856 52.08 -16.58 -48.41
CA ASP A 856 52.49 -17.93 -48.86
C ASP A 856 53.01 -18.83 -47.72
N ALA A 857 53.60 -18.25 -46.66
CA ALA A 857 54.06 -18.99 -45.49
C ALA A 857 52.89 -19.45 -44.60
N ASN A 858 51.92 -18.59 -44.32
CA ASN A 858 50.76 -18.92 -43.50
C ASN A 858 49.73 -19.78 -44.24
N THR A 859 49.64 -19.66 -45.56
CA THR A 859 48.79 -20.51 -46.40
C THR A 859 49.22 -21.98 -46.32
N ASN A 860 50.53 -22.27 -46.32
CA ASN A 860 51.02 -23.63 -46.13
C ASN A 860 50.66 -24.22 -44.76
N LEU A 861 50.70 -23.41 -43.70
CA LEU A 861 50.31 -23.81 -42.35
C LEU A 861 48.81 -24.11 -42.26
N PHE A 862 48.00 -23.26 -42.89
CA PHE A 862 46.55 -23.45 -43.02
C PHE A 862 46.20 -24.74 -43.76
N ASN A 863 46.90 -25.05 -44.85
CA ASN A 863 46.66 -26.25 -45.65
C ASN A 863 46.95 -27.55 -44.88
N ASN A 864 47.98 -27.57 -44.04
CA ASN A 864 48.28 -28.73 -43.19
C ASN A 864 47.13 -29.01 -42.22
N LEU A 865 46.54 -27.96 -41.62
CA LEU A 865 45.38 -28.10 -40.74
C LEU A 865 44.14 -28.64 -41.45
N ILE A 866 43.88 -28.16 -42.67
CA ILE A 866 42.76 -28.64 -43.47
C ILE A 866 42.90 -30.12 -43.77
N LYS A 867 44.13 -30.59 -44.01
CA LYS A 867 44.42 -31.99 -44.23
C LYS A 867 44.16 -32.85 -42.99
N ASP A 868 44.40 -32.32 -41.79
CA ASP A 868 44.10 -33.03 -40.55
C ASP A 868 42.59 -33.08 -40.28
N VAL A 869 41.88 -31.99 -40.60
CA VAL A 869 40.41 -31.89 -40.47
C VAL A 869 39.71 -32.76 -41.51
N SER A 870 40.28 -32.88 -42.72
CA SER A 870 39.72 -33.71 -43.81
C SER A 870 39.67 -35.20 -43.48
N GLN A 871 40.45 -35.66 -42.50
CA GLN A 871 40.38 -37.04 -42.00
C GLN A 871 39.06 -37.36 -41.28
N LYS A 872 38.39 -36.35 -40.72
CA LYS A 872 37.17 -36.51 -39.91
C LYS A 872 35.94 -35.84 -40.51
N SER A 873 36.12 -34.86 -41.39
CA SER A 873 35.06 -34.03 -41.98
C SER A 873 35.30 -33.83 -43.47
N GLN A 874 34.24 -33.80 -44.28
CA GLN A 874 34.40 -33.47 -45.70
C GLN A 874 34.64 -31.97 -45.87
N VAL A 875 35.78 -31.59 -46.45
CA VAL A 875 36.13 -30.18 -46.68
C VAL A 875 35.98 -29.83 -48.16
N VAL A 876 35.20 -28.78 -48.44
CA VAL A 876 35.06 -28.16 -49.77
C VAL A 876 35.65 -26.77 -49.68
N MET A 877 36.67 -26.50 -50.50
CA MET A 877 37.38 -25.23 -50.49
C MET A 877 37.33 -24.55 -51.85
N ILE A 878 37.01 -23.26 -51.84
CA ILE A 878 37.05 -22.38 -53.00
C ILE A 878 38.22 -21.42 -52.79
N THR A 879 39.21 -21.45 -53.68
CA THR A 879 40.43 -20.66 -53.58
C THR A 879 41.01 -20.40 -54.97
N HIS A 880 41.77 -19.30 -55.11
CA HIS A 880 42.63 -19.02 -56.25
C HIS A 880 44.13 -19.20 -55.93
N ASN A 881 44.47 -19.56 -54.69
CA ASN A 881 45.84 -19.73 -54.22
C ASN A 881 46.39 -21.11 -54.63
N LYS A 882 47.51 -21.09 -55.38
CA LYS A 882 48.13 -22.30 -55.93
C LYS A 882 48.60 -23.27 -54.85
N THR A 883 49.15 -22.79 -53.74
CA THR A 883 49.64 -23.65 -52.65
C THR A 883 48.51 -24.40 -51.95
N THR A 884 47.31 -23.82 -51.91
CA THR A 884 46.10 -24.41 -51.35
C THR A 884 45.49 -25.47 -52.27
N MET A 885 45.51 -25.21 -53.58
CA MET A 885 45.08 -26.17 -54.60
C MET A 885 45.92 -27.46 -54.59
N GLU A 886 47.21 -27.36 -54.26
CA GLU A 886 48.13 -28.51 -54.22
C GLU A 886 47.80 -29.55 -53.13
N VAL A 887 47.05 -29.17 -52.10
CA VAL A 887 46.69 -30.06 -50.98
C VAL A 887 45.35 -30.77 -51.19
N ALA A 888 44.58 -30.37 -52.20
CA ALA A 888 43.29 -30.99 -52.51
C ALA A 888 43.45 -32.36 -53.18
N ASP A 889 42.65 -33.35 -52.76
CA ASP A 889 42.58 -34.66 -53.42
C ASP A 889 41.95 -34.56 -54.82
N THR A 890 40.96 -33.68 -54.97
CA THR A 890 40.24 -33.46 -56.24
C THR A 890 40.04 -31.98 -56.44
N LEU A 891 40.47 -31.48 -57.60
CA LEU A 891 40.25 -30.10 -58.02
C LEU A 891 39.02 -30.02 -58.90
N PHE A 892 38.16 -29.04 -58.60
CA PHE A 892 37.07 -28.65 -59.47
C PHE A 892 37.39 -27.26 -60.03
N GLY A 893 37.85 -27.21 -61.27
CA GLY A 893 38.10 -25.99 -62.01
C GLY A 893 36.80 -25.46 -62.60
N VAL A 894 36.45 -24.23 -62.29
CA VAL A 894 35.32 -23.55 -62.93
C VAL A 894 35.87 -22.72 -64.09
N THR A 895 35.51 -23.08 -65.32
CA THR A 895 35.95 -22.36 -66.52
C THR A 895 34.77 -21.66 -67.18
N MET A 896 34.98 -20.43 -67.66
CA MET A 896 33.99 -19.72 -68.47
C MET A 896 34.40 -19.78 -69.94
N GLN A 897 33.92 -20.80 -70.65
CA GLN A 897 34.18 -20.95 -72.10
C GLN A 897 33.40 -19.92 -72.95
N LYS A 898 32.29 -19.38 -72.41
CA LYS A 898 31.51 -18.26 -72.96
C LYS A 898 31.10 -17.33 -71.81
N SER A 899 31.06 -16.02 -72.07
CA SER A 899 30.69 -15.01 -71.06
C SER A 899 29.34 -15.37 -70.41
N GLY A 900 29.33 -15.62 -69.10
CA GLY A 900 28.13 -15.92 -68.32
C GLY A 900 27.74 -17.40 -68.20
N ILE A 901 28.50 -18.34 -68.78
CA ILE A 901 28.28 -19.79 -68.59
C ILE A 901 29.54 -20.42 -68.00
N SER A 902 29.47 -20.76 -66.72
CA SER A 902 30.50 -21.48 -65.99
C SER A 902 30.31 -22.98 -66.16
N SER A 903 31.29 -23.66 -66.73
CA SER A 903 31.37 -25.13 -66.77
C SER A 903 32.35 -25.63 -65.73
N LEU A 904 31.99 -26.73 -65.07
CA LEU A 904 32.80 -27.36 -64.04
C LEU A 904 33.62 -28.49 -64.67
N VAL A 905 34.93 -28.42 -64.51
CA VAL A 905 35.88 -29.43 -64.96
C VAL A 905 36.52 -30.02 -63.72
N SER A 906 36.41 -31.33 -63.53
CA SER A 906 37.08 -32.01 -62.43
C SER A 906 38.43 -32.58 -62.90
N VAL A 907 39.44 -32.43 -62.04
CA VAL A 907 40.75 -33.05 -62.19
C VAL A 907 41.05 -33.74 -60.87
N ASN A 908 41.22 -35.06 -60.91
CA ASN A 908 41.65 -35.82 -59.75
C ASN A 908 43.18 -35.69 -59.64
N LEU A 909 43.69 -35.26 -58.48
CA LEU A 909 45.13 -35.08 -58.24
C LEU A 909 45.79 -36.33 -57.62
N ASN A 910 44.99 -37.34 -57.29
CA ASN A 910 45.44 -38.64 -56.78
C ASN A 910 45.77 -39.65 -57.87
#